data_AF-A0A7J3LJJ8-F1
#
_entry.id   AF-A0A7J3LJJ8-F1
#
_cell.length_a   1.000
_cell.length_b   1.000
_cell.length_c   1.000
_cell.angle_alpha   90.00
_cell.angle_beta   90.00
_cell.angle_gamma   90.00
#
_symmetry.space_group_name_H-M   'P 1'
#
loop_
_entity.id
_entity.type
_entity.pdbx_description
1 polymer ?
#
loop_
_entity_poly.entity_id
_entity_poly.type
_entity_poly.pdbx_seq_one_letter_code
_entity_poly.pdbx_strand_id
1 'polypeptide(L)'
;MMAKQKIEHIDYATVAKPHTSMYLMHKYWARKPYNVVSEYIENYTKEGDIVLDPFCGSGPTPIEAIKLGRKGIGIDLNPVSTFITRMTAIPSDINQIKKTFKEIESSCKNEINGLYRTKCKKCGSDAIILATIWDREKSEPLELRYYCEKCKCRNAKKPSEEDLKLNRKIEKKEIPFWYPTQRLSYNGEEFKEGTHLLGVDSVDKLFTKRNLIALSIIFNQIEKIKESKIKDLFKFAFTSMSHLSSRMCPVAKPGGKGHWSEFSATSFWSQHRYYLPIISMESNVWMLFDSAVNGTQGIIEGKNDSNTKIKYYKEAKRFEDLNDGANLFLKTHNALELTQIIPKDSVDYVFTDPPYGGAVQYFELSTLWASWLNLDLNYKDEVTINKQQNKDFDYYHKMLTAAFKQVYDVLKKGKYMTVTFHSTDIRVWTSIIKAVVLAGFDLEKIVYQPPARPSAKGLLQPYGSAVGDYYIRFKKPETDRKLTEEQISEERYERIVVEAAKRILAERGEPTIYQFILNGIIVELKREGALLSGKKNPDEVMKAHLKDEFTLVNVKDEKGKTVGKKWWFKDPKSISFLELIPLGDRVETAVIDVLHSKVKVSFDDILQEIFIKFPNALTPDTQDIREILKEYAETTSDGKWVLKPVVKVRESEHSKMVYLLGTLGQKLGFDVWIGIREQGESYNKVKLSTLINNKRLNFRFIPVTNLDRVKQIDVIWLDEGKVKYEFEVENTTAITEAIVRGSNIPHNDIKRIIVIPKEREKLLYRKLEEPILKESLVKDNWNFIFYNDLEKFYNTNFRKKEIDCSSFDRIFRMPKKDSEQKQNSLNLYL
;
A
#
# COMPACT_ATOMS: atom_id res chain seq x y z
N MET A 1 22.54 -1.73 39.37
CA MET A 1 21.95 -1.11 38.16
C MET A 1 21.84 -2.19 37.09
N MET A 2 20.63 -2.71 36.82
CA MET A 2 20.42 -3.52 35.62
C MET A 2 20.56 -2.61 34.40
N ALA A 3 21.41 -2.98 33.44
CA ALA A 3 21.59 -2.23 32.21
C ALA A 3 20.21 -2.03 31.54
N LYS A 4 19.83 -0.77 31.26
CA LYS A 4 18.63 -0.47 30.45
C LYS A 4 18.79 -1.23 29.14
N GLN A 5 17.98 -2.25 28.93
CA GLN A 5 17.97 -3.04 27.71
C GLN A 5 17.73 -2.07 26.54
N LYS A 6 18.70 -1.94 25.64
CA LYS A 6 18.62 -1.02 24.51
C LYS A 6 17.59 -1.58 23.54
N ILE A 7 16.42 -0.94 23.45
CA ILE A 7 15.38 -1.29 22.47
C ILE A 7 15.93 -0.91 21.09
N GLU A 8 15.90 -1.85 20.15
CA GLU A 8 16.14 -1.56 18.74
C GLU A 8 14.85 -0.97 18.17
N HIS A 9 14.90 0.25 17.65
CA HIS A 9 13.70 0.96 17.23
C HIS A 9 13.33 0.59 15.80
N ILE A 10 12.04 0.30 15.56
CA ILE A 10 11.50 0.16 14.20
C ILE A 10 11.50 1.54 13.53
N ASP A 11 12.41 1.73 12.59
CA ASP A 11 12.67 3.01 11.92
C ASP A 11 12.48 2.93 10.38
N TYR A 12 11.99 1.79 9.90
CA TYR A 12 11.73 1.43 8.51
C TYR A 12 10.35 0.77 8.37
N ALA A 13 9.86 0.67 7.13
CA ALA A 13 8.58 0.03 6.84
C ALA A 13 8.65 -1.50 7.02
N THR A 14 7.63 -2.09 7.63
CA THR A 14 7.48 -3.55 7.76
C THR A 14 6.78 -4.12 6.52
N VAL A 15 7.11 -5.32 6.07
CA VAL A 15 6.37 -5.93 4.94
C VAL A 15 4.97 -6.37 5.37
N ALA A 16 3.94 -5.64 4.93
CA ALA A 16 2.55 -5.90 5.30
C ALA A 16 1.99 -7.16 4.60
N LYS A 17 1.35 -8.06 5.35
CA LYS A 17 0.74 -9.30 4.85
C LYS A 17 -0.78 -9.17 4.67
N PRO A 18 -1.39 -9.90 3.72
CA PRO A 18 -2.85 -9.98 3.60
C PRO A 18 -3.49 -10.57 4.86
N HIS A 19 -4.67 -10.09 5.23
CA HIS A 19 -5.44 -10.62 6.35
C HIS A 19 -5.75 -12.12 6.21
N THR A 20 -5.63 -12.86 7.31
CA THR A 20 -6.02 -14.28 7.37
C THR A 20 -7.52 -14.43 7.62
N SER A 21 -8.04 -15.65 7.52
CA SER A 21 -9.48 -15.93 7.58
C SER A 21 -10.15 -15.42 8.87
N MET A 22 -9.47 -15.46 10.03
CA MET A 22 -10.04 -14.91 11.27
C MET A 22 -10.39 -13.41 11.17
N TYR A 23 -9.61 -12.64 10.41
CA TYR A 23 -9.85 -11.22 10.20
C TYR A 23 -10.80 -10.95 9.03
N LEU A 24 -11.11 -11.94 8.19
CA LEU A 24 -11.99 -11.79 7.04
C LEU A 24 -13.46 -12.14 7.34
N MET A 25 -13.77 -12.69 8.52
CA MET A 25 -15.12 -13.13 8.90
C MET A 25 -16.17 -12.01 8.85
N HIS A 26 -15.77 -10.76 9.08
CA HIS A 26 -16.67 -9.61 9.08
C HIS A 26 -16.00 -8.39 8.45
N LYS A 27 -16.76 -7.69 7.59
CA LYS A 27 -16.36 -6.41 7.01
C LYS A 27 -16.19 -5.37 8.12
N TYR A 28 -15.08 -4.65 8.08
CA TYR A 28 -14.88 -3.44 8.87
C TYR A 28 -13.93 -2.52 8.10
N TRP A 29 -14.08 -1.21 8.23
CA TRP A 29 -13.30 -0.24 7.47
C TRP A 29 -11.92 0.01 8.09
N ALA A 30 -10.93 0.32 7.26
CA ALA A 30 -9.59 0.74 7.67
C ALA A 30 -8.78 -0.25 8.54
N ARG A 31 -9.12 -1.55 8.57
CA ARG A 31 -8.39 -2.55 9.36
C ARG A 31 -6.89 -2.59 9.00
N LYS A 32 -6.02 -2.47 10.02
CA LYS A 32 -4.56 -2.49 9.86
C LYS A 32 -4.00 -3.91 9.70
N PRO A 33 -2.95 -4.12 8.87
CA PRO A 33 -2.33 -5.43 8.68
C PRO A 33 -1.87 -6.03 10.02
N TYR A 34 -2.39 -7.21 10.34
CA TYR A 34 -2.18 -7.83 11.65
C TYR A 34 -0.69 -8.02 11.97
N ASN A 35 0.13 -8.41 10.99
CA ASN A 35 1.54 -8.70 11.22
C ASN A 35 2.37 -7.45 11.53
N VAL A 36 1.99 -6.29 10.97
CA VAL A 36 2.66 -5.02 11.31
C VAL A 36 2.32 -4.65 12.75
N VAL A 37 1.06 -4.81 13.16
CA VAL A 37 0.64 -4.62 14.55
C VAL A 37 1.40 -5.57 15.49
N SER A 38 1.54 -6.85 15.14
CA SER A 38 2.31 -7.84 15.91
C SER A 38 3.77 -7.40 16.10
N GLU A 39 4.44 -6.99 15.04
CA GLU A 39 5.87 -6.61 15.07
C GLU A 39 6.12 -5.41 16.00
N TYR A 40 5.25 -4.40 15.94
CA TYR A 40 5.33 -3.26 16.86
C TYR A 40 5.05 -3.67 18.32
N ILE A 41 4.07 -4.55 18.56
CA ILE A 41 3.82 -5.06 19.91
C ILE A 41 5.04 -5.83 20.43
N GLU A 42 5.58 -6.77 19.65
CA GLU A 42 6.76 -7.56 20.04
C GLU A 42 7.97 -6.68 20.34
N ASN A 43 8.20 -5.62 19.55
CA ASN A 43 9.36 -4.75 19.69
C ASN A 43 9.31 -3.86 20.94
N TYR A 44 8.13 -3.38 21.32
CA TYR A 44 7.96 -2.42 22.43
C TYR A 44 7.46 -3.06 23.74
N THR A 45 7.20 -4.37 23.75
CA THR A 45 6.69 -5.09 24.94
C THR A 45 7.32 -6.46 25.15
N LYS A 46 7.23 -6.96 26.38
CA LYS A 46 7.57 -8.34 26.75
C LYS A 46 6.29 -9.16 26.98
N GLU A 47 6.40 -10.49 27.02
CA GLU A 47 5.28 -11.33 27.43
C GLU A 47 4.72 -10.90 28.80
N GLY A 48 3.40 -10.90 28.94
CA GLY A 48 2.70 -10.44 30.14
C GLY A 48 2.45 -8.92 30.23
N ASP A 49 3.14 -8.09 29.43
CA ASP A 49 2.92 -6.64 29.39
C ASP A 49 1.50 -6.28 28.91
N ILE A 50 1.03 -5.09 29.28
CA ILE A 50 -0.30 -4.59 28.93
C ILE A 50 -0.25 -3.69 27.69
N VAL A 51 -0.98 -4.06 26.64
CA VAL A 51 -1.10 -3.31 25.37
C VAL A 51 -2.50 -2.71 25.27
N LEU A 52 -2.60 -1.41 25.01
CA LEU A 52 -3.88 -0.70 24.87
C LEU A 52 -4.11 -0.21 23.43
N ASP A 53 -5.35 -0.35 22.99
CA ASP A 53 -5.92 0.40 21.88
C ASP A 53 -7.21 1.13 22.32
N PRO A 54 -7.21 2.46 22.46
CA PRO A 54 -8.37 3.25 22.85
C PRO A 54 -9.39 3.47 21.72
N PHE A 55 -9.07 3.04 20.48
CA PHE A 55 -9.93 3.14 19.30
C PHE A 55 -9.93 1.81 18.53
N CYS A 56 -10.21 0.71 19.23
CA CYS A 56 -9.81 -0.61 18.77
C CYS A 56 -10.50 -1.09 17.48
N GLY A 57 -11.64 -0.51 17.09
CA GLY A 57 -12.35 -0.86 15.87
C GLY A 57 -12.62 -2.36 15.79
N SER A 58 -12.11 -3.01 14.74
CA SER A 58 -12.23 -4.47 14.58
C SER A 58 -11.23 -5.32 15.39
N GLY A 59 -10.45 -4.70 16.26
CA GLY A 59 -9.65 -5.35 17.29
C GLY A 59 -8.29 -5.95 16.92
N PRO A 60 -7.60 -5.58 15.82
CA PRO A 60 -6.30 -6.19 15.52
C PRO A 60 -5.30 -6.03 16.67
N THR A 61 -5.22 -4.86 17.31
CA THR A 61 -4.30 -4.61 18.42
C THR A 61 -4.51 -5.50 19.64
N PRO A 62 -5.69 -5.53 20.30
CA PRO A 62 -5.89 -6.39 21.46
C PRO A 62 -5.81 -7.88 21.11
N ILE A 63 -6.19 -8.29 19.88
CA ILE A 63 -6.10 -9.68 19.44
C ILE A 63 -4.64 -10.11 19.22
N GLU A 64 -3.83 -9.28 18.55
CA GLU A 64 -2.42 -9.58 18.35
C GLU A 64 -1.65 -9.57 19.67
N ALA A 65 -1.98 -8.68 20.60
CA ALA A 65 -1.41 -8.69 21.95
C ALA A 65 -1.59 -10.05 22.64
N ILE A 66 -2.81 -10.60 22.67
CA ILE A 66 -3.05 -11.91 23.32
C ILE A 66 -2.44 -13.08 22.56
N LYS A 67 -2.35 -13.02 21.23
CA LYS A 67 -1.65 -14.05 20.42
C LYS A 67 -0.16 -14.10 20.76
N LEU A 68 0.42 -12.94 21.09
CA LEU A 68 1.80 -12.78 21.50
C LEU A 68 2.02 -13.02 23.00
N GLY A 69 1.02 -13.48 23.76
CA GLY A 69 1.17 -13.70 25.21
C GLY A 69 1.23 -12.42 26.05
N ARG A 70 0.79 -11.28 25.51
CA ARG A 70 0.58 -10.03 26.25
C ARG A 70 -0.87 -9.96 26.73
N LYS A 71 -1.19 -8.96 27.56
CA LYS A 71 -2.55 -8.63 27.96
C LYS A 71 -3.07 -7.53 27.05
N GLY A 72 -4.11 -7.81 26.26
CA GLY A 72 -4.72 -6.86 25.34
C GLY A 72 -5.85 -6.07 25.99
N ILE A 73 -5.86 -4.76 25.83
CA ILE A 73 -6.97 -3.88 26.17
C ILE A 73 -7.50 -3.23 24.90
N GLY A 74 -8.78 -3.42 24.62
CA GLY A 74 -9.48 -2.79 23.50
C GLY A 74 -10.65 -1.95 24.01
N ILE A 75 -10.66 -0.67 23.67
CA ILE A 75 -11.76 0.24 23.96
C ILE A 75 -12.27 0.83 22.66
N ASP A 76 -13.59 0.92 22.52
CA ASP A 76 -14.23 1.62 21.41
C ASP A 76 -15.58 2.17 21.88
N LEU A 77 -15.96 3.36 21.40
CA LEU A 77 -17.28 3.92 21.69
C LEU A 77 -18.39 3.16 20.96
N ASN A 78 -18.06 2.55 19.81
CA ASN A 78 -19.01 1.82 18.97
C ASN A 78 -19.20 0.38 19.48
N PRO A 79 -20.39 -0.01 19.95
CA PRO A 79 -20.64 -1.37 20.42
C PRO A 79 -20.52 -2.44 19.32
N VAL A 80 -20.65 -2.08 18.05
CA VAL A 80 -20.42 -3.03 16.95
C VAL A 80 -18.94 -3.38 16.80
N SER A 81 -18.04 -2.41 17.03
CA SER A 81 -16.59 -2.62 17.03
C SER A 81 -16.18 -3.66 18.09
N THR A 82 -16.65 -3.48 19.32
CA THR A 82 -16.33 -4.39 20.43
C THR A 82 -17.02 -5.75 20.26
N PHE A 83 -18.24 -5.78 19.73
CA PHE A 83 -18.90 -7.04 19.36
C PHE A 83 -18.08 -7.83 18.32
N ILE A 84 -17.65 -7.19 17.24
CA ILE A 84 -16.80 -7.81 16.20
C ILE A 84 -15.49 -8.31 16.81
N THR A 85 -14.81 -7.48 17.60
CA THR A 85 -13.53 -7.83 18.24
C THR A 85 -13.69 -9.07 19.13
N ARG A 86 -14.73 -9.10 19.97
CA ARG A 86 -15.04 -10.25 20.85
C ARG A 86 -15.32 -11.50 20.03
N MET A 87 -16.19 -11.38 19.02
CA MET A 87 -16.58 -12.51 18.18
C MET A 87 -15.45 -12.99 17.29
N THR A 88 -14.44 -12.18 16.98
CA THR A 88 -13.21 -12.67 16.33
C THR A 88 -12.34 -13.45 17.32
N ALA A 89 -12.12 -12.93 18.52
CA ALA A 89 -11.16 -13.48 19.48
C ALA A 89 -11.65 -14.75 20.23
N ILE A 90 -12.95 -14.86 20.52
CA ILE A 90 -13.47 -15.85 21.45
C ILE A 90 -13.31 -17.31 20.96
N PRO A 91 -12.76 -18.24 21.75
CA PRO A 91 -12.62 -19.64 21.34
C PRO A 91 -13.99 -20.31 21.22
N SER A 92 -14.18 -21.08 20.15
CA SER A 92 -15.50 -21.59 19.77
C SER A 92 -15.44 -23.05 19.32
N ASP A 93 -16.41 -23.88 19.74
CA ASP A 93 -16.49 -25.28 19.31
C ASP A 93 -17.07 -25.36 17.88
N ILE A 94 -16.25 -25.79 16.94
CA ILE A 94 -16.59 -25.91 15.52
C ILE A 94 -17.68 -26.96 15.29
N ASN A 95 -17.70 -28.05 16.06
CA ASN A 95 -18.71 -29.09 15.92
C ASN A 95 -20.07 -28.58 16.37
N GLN A 96 -20.08 -27.80 17.44
CA GLN A 96 -21.27 -27.13 17.93
C GLN A 96 -21.82 -26.11 16.93
N ILE A 97 -20.96 -25.27 16.34
CA ILE A 97 -21.35 -24.34 15.26
C ILE A 97 -21.98 -25.11 14.09
N LYS A 98 -21.32 -26.18 13.62
CA LYS A 98 -21.83 -27.01 12.51
C LYS A 98 -23.18 -27.65 12.85
N LYS A 99 -23.35 -28.15 14.08
CA LYS A 99 -24.62 -28.74 14.54
C LYS A 99 -25.74 -27.70 14.54
N THR A 100 -25.52 -26.56 15.18
CA THR A 100 -26.52 -25.48 15.23
C THR A 100 -26.84 -24.92 13.85
N PHE A 101 -25.85 -24.82 12.95
CA PHE A 101 -26.10 -24.41 11.57
C PHE A 101 -27.04 -25.39 10.85
N LYS A 102 -26.83 -26.71 11.01
CA LYS A 102 -27.73 -27.73 10.45
C LYS A 102 -29.15 -27.66 11.02
N GLU A 103 -29.30 -27.28 12.29
CA GLU A 103 -30.61 -27.07 12.91
C GLU A 103 -31.32 -25.87 12.27
N ILE A 104 -30.63 -24.73 12.11
CA ILE A 104 -31.15 -23.54 11.41
C ILE A 104 -31.52 -23.90 9.97
N GLU A 105 -30.60 -24.55 9.25
CA GLU A 105 -30.80 -25.03 7.88
C GLU A 105 -32.06 -25.87 7.73
N SER A 106 -32.22 -26.89 8.57
CA SER A 106 -33.38 -27.77 8.54
C SER A 106 -34.68 -27.02 8.84
N SER A 107 -34.62 -25.95 9.63
CA SER A 107 -35.79 -25.18 10.04
C SER A 107 -36.32 -24.21 8.99
N CYS A 108 -35.45 -23.56 8.20
CA CYS A 108 -35.86 -22.41 7.39
C CYS A 108 -35.33 -22.35 5.95
N LYS A 109 -34.33 -23.17 5.57
CA LYS A 109 -33.73 -23.12 4.21
C LYS A 109 -34.78 -23.30 3.11
N ASN A 110 -35.67 -24.27 3.27
CA ASN A 110 -36.67 -24.59 2.26
C ASN A 110 -37.72 -23.48 2.09
N GLU A 111 -38.12 -22.86 3.19
CA GLU A 111 -39.04 -21.71 3.19
C GLU A 111 -38.40 -20.51 2.47
N ILE A 112 -37.15 -20.19 2.82
CA ILE A 112 -36.41 -19.07 2.23
C ILE A 112 -36.16 -19.32 0.74
N ASN A 113 -35.65 -20.50 0.36
CA ASN A 113 -35.44 -20.85 -1.05
C ASN A 113 -36.76 -20.91 -1.84
N GLY A 114 -37.90 -21.09 -1.18
CA GLY A 114 -39.23 -20.93 -1.76
C GLY A 114 -39.48 -19.53 -2.33
N LEU A 115 -38.86 -18.50 -1.75
CA LEU A 115 -38.93 -17.11 -2.23
C LEU A 115 -38.07 -16.87 -3.48
N TYR A 116 -37.12 -17.77 -3.75
CA TYR A 116 -36.12 -17.66 -4.83
C TYR A 116 -36.29 -18.78 -5.87
N ARG A 117 -37.51 -19.24 -6.15
CA ARG A 117 -37.75 -20.29 -7.15
C ARG A 117 -37.92 -19.72 -8.55
N THR A 118 -37.46 -20.47 -9.54
CA THR A 118 -37.70 -20.20 -10.96
C THR A 118 -37.65 -21.50 -11.77
N LYS A 119 -37.96 -21.42 -13.07
CA LYS A 119 -37.80 -22.54 -14.03
C LYS A 119 -36.52 -22.41 -14.85
N CYS A 120 -35.79 -23.51 -14.97
CA CYS A 120 -34.60 -23.62 -15.81
C CYS A 120 -34.96 -23.48 -17.30
N LYS A 121 -34.30 -22.55 -18.00
CA LYS A 121 -34.50 -22.33 -19.45
C LYS A 121 -34.08 -23.55 -20.29
N LYS A 122 -33.13 -24.35 -19.81
CA LYS A 122 -32.58 -25.50 -20.55
C LYS A 122 -33.46 -26.75 -20.45
N CYS A 123 -33.95 -27.09 -19.26
CA CYS A 123 -34.64 -28.36 -19.01
C CYS A 123 -36.05 -28.23 -18.41
N GLY A 124 -36.55 -27.00 -18.20
CA GLY A 124 -37.88 -26.72 -17.63
C GLY A 124 -38.07 -27.11 -16.16
N SER A 125 -37.07 -27.70 -15.52
CA SER A 125 -37.15 -28.12 -14.11
C SER A 125 -37.00 -26.94 -13.15
N ASP A 126 -37.42 -27.15 -11.89
CA ASP A 126 -37.23 -26.16 -10.83
C ASP A 126 -35.75 -25.81 -10.64
N ALA A 127 -35.49 -24.53 -10.43
CA ALA A 127 -34.19 -23.95 -10.21
C ALA A 127 -34.25 -22.89 -9.12
N ILE A 128 -33.10 -22.61 -8.51
CA ILE A 128 -32.97 -21.62 -7.44
C ILE A 128 -32.30 -20.37 -8.00
N ILE A 129 -32.99 -19.24 -7.89
CA ILE A 129 -32.45 -17.92 -8.14
C ILE A 129 -31.32 -17.67 -7.14
N LEU A 130 -30.14 -17.40 -7.67
CA LEU A 130 -28.97 -16.98 -6.91
C LEU A 130 -28.92 -15.45 -6.77
N ALA A 131 -29.34 -14.74 -7.81
CA ALA A 131 -29.46 -13.28 -7.81
C ALA A 131 -30.55 -12.77 -8.77
N THR A 132 -31.21 -11.69 -8.40
CA THR A 132 -32.15 -10.92 -9.23
C THR A 132 -31.55 -9.54 -9.50
N ILE A 133 -31.46 -9.16 -10.78
CA ILE A 133 -30.97 -7.86 -11.20
C ILE A 133 -32.15 -6.90 -11.32
N TRP A 134 -32.06 -5.80 -10.59
CA TRP A 134 -33.09 -4.76 -10.52
C TRP A 134 -32.60 -3.49 -11.18
N ASP A 135 -33.51 -2.84 -11.89
CA ASP A 135 -33.37 -1.46 -12.36
C ASP A 135 -34.35 -0.61 -11.56
N ARG A 136 -33.84 0.32 -10.76
CA ARG A 136 -34.70 1.11 -9.85
C ARG A 136 -35.70 2.00 -10.58
N GLU A 137 -35.48 2.27 -11.87
CA GLU A 137 -36.38 3.07 -12.70
C GLU A 137 -37.50 2.22 -13.32
N LYS A 138 -37.45 0.90 -13.14
CA LYS A 138 -38.43 -0.05 -13.66
C LYS A 138 -39.16 -0.76 -12.53
N SER A 139 -40.41 -1.09 -12.78
CA SER A 139 -41.27 -1.81 -11.83
C SER A 139 -40.98 -3.32 -11.76
N GLU A 140 -40.19 -3.85 -12.69
CA GLU A 140 -39.96 -5.29 -12.84
C GLU A 140 -38.46 -5.62 -12.95
N PRO A 141 -38.04 -6.80 -12.47
CA PRO A 141 -36.63 -7.20 -12.54
C PRO A 141 -36.15 -7.38 -13.99
N LEU A 142 -34.88 -7.07 -14.24
CA LEU A 142 -34.27 -7.17 -15.57
C LEU A 142 -33.83 -8.60 -15.93
N GLU A 143 -33.22 -9.28 -14.96
CA GLU A 143 -32.56 -10.56 -15.15
C GLU A 143 -32.60 -11.41 -13.88
N LEU A 144 -32.75 -12.71 -14.05
CA LEU A 144 -32.61 -13.72 -13.00
C LEU A 144 -31.40 -14.59 -13.31
N ARG A 145 -30.48 -14.66 -12.35
CA ARG A 145 -29.34 -15.60 -12.34
C ARG A 145 -29.69 -16.76 -11.43
N TYR A 146 -29.58 -17.98 -11.92
CA TYR A 146 -30.04 -19.17 -11.18
C TYR A 146 -29.10 -20.35 -11.34
N TYR A 147 -29.20 -21.29 -10.40
CA TYR A 147 -28.59 -22.61 -10.47
C TYR A 147 -29.66 -23.67 -10.67
N CYS A 148 -29.46 -24.56 -11.64
CA CYS A 148 -30.32 -25.70 -11.87
C CYS A 148 -29.64 -26.97 -11.37
N GLU A 149 -30.22 -27.60 -10.35
CA GLU A 149 -29.71 -28.86 -9.79
C GLU A 149 -29.74 -30.02 -10.79
N LYS A 150 -30.75 -30.07 -11.67
CA LYS A 150 -30.86 -31.15 -12.67
C LYS A 150 -29.80 -31.03 -13.77
N CYS A 151 -29.54 -29.81 -14.25
CA CYS A 151 -28.52 -29.58 -15.29
C CYS A 151 -27.12 -29.36 -14.73
N LYS A 152 -26.98 -29.21 -13.41
CA LYS A 152 -25.74 -28.83 -12.72
C LYS A 152 -25.04 -27.61 -13.33
N CYS A 153 -25.82 -26.64 -13.81
CA CYS A 153 -25.30 -25.44 -14.47
C CYS A 153 -25.87 -24.14 -13.87
N ARG A 154 -25.07 -23.08 -13.96
CA ARG A 154 -25.50 -21.69 -13.72
C ARG A 154 -25.95 -21.09 -15.04
N ASN A 155 -27.01 -20.30 -15.02
CA ASN A 155 -27.53 -19.64 -16.21
C ASN A 155 -28.24 -18.34 -15.82
N ALA A 156 -28.53 -17.50 -16.83
CA ALA A 156 -29.26 -16.25 -16.68
C ALA A 156 -30.46 -16.24 -17.65
N LYS A 157 -31.54 -15.57 -17.25
CA LYS A 157 -32.71 -15.35 -18.12
C LYS A 157 -33.42 -14.05 -17.76
N LYS A 158 -34.20 -13.50 -18.69
CA LYS A 158 -35.25 -12.53 -18.34
C LYS A 158 -36.34 -13.23 -17.51
N PRO A 159 -36.95 -12.55 -16.52
CA PRO A 159 -38.07 -13.11 -15.77
C PRO A 159 -39.21 -13.56 -16.69
N SER A 160 -39.80 -14.72 -16.44
CA SER A 160 -41.06 -15.14 -17.08
C SER A 160 -42.27 -14.55 -16.35
N GLU A 161 -43.46 -14.65 -16.95
CA GLU A 161 -44.72 -14.28 -16.28
C GLU A 161 -44.94 -15.03 -14.96
N GLU A 162 -44.48 -16.28 -14.85
CA GLU A 162 -44.52 -17.04 -13.59
C GLU A 162 -43.62 -16.42 -12.53
N ASP A 163 -42.41 -16.01 -12.92
CA ASP A 163 -41.45 -15.35 -12.02
C ASP A 163 -42.00 -13.99 -11.53
N LEU A 164 -42.62 -13.22 -12.42
CA LEU A 164 -43.25 -11.93 -12.11
C LEU A 164 -44.46 -12.10 -11.17
N LYS A 165 -45.31 -13.12 -11.41
CA LYS A 165 -46.42 -13.47 -10.51
C LYS A 165 -45.93 -13.83 -9.12
N LEU A 166 -44.86 -14.63 -9.01
CA LEU A 166 -44.25 -14.96 -7.72
C LEU A 166 -43.74 -13.70 -7.02
N ASN A 167 -43.06 -12.81 -7.75
CA ASN A 167 -42.58 -11.56 -7.18
C ASN A 167 -43.72 -10.67 -6.65
N ARG A 168 -44.78 -10.46 -7.43
CA ARG A 168 -45.97 -9.71 -7.00
C ARG A 168 -46.63 -10.33 -5.77
N LYS A 169 -46.63 -11.67 -5.65
CA LYS A 169 -47.11 -12.36 -4.45
C LYS A 169 -46.23 -12.07 -3.23
N ILE A 170 -44.92 -12.05 -3.39
CA ILE A 170 -43.95 -11.75 -2.30
C ILE A 170 -44.10 -10.30 -1.83
N GLU A 171 -44.24 -9.33 -2.73
CA GLU A 171 -44.41 -7.92 -2.37
C GLU A 171 -45.66 -7.66 -1.51
N LYS A 172 -46.70 -8.48 -1.65
CA LYS A 172 -47.92 -8.42 -0.84
C LYS A 172 -47.86 -9.19 0.49
N LYS A 173 -46.81 -9.99 0.73
CA LYS A 173 -46.68 -10.74 1.99
C LYS A 173 -46.32 -9.82 3.14
N GLU A 174 -46.86 -10.10 4.32
CA GLU A 174 -46.34 -9.54 5.56
C GLU A 174 -44.98 -10.14 5.90
N ILE A 175 -44.16 -9.37 6.63
CA ILE A 175 -42.87 -9.86 7.11
C ILE A 175 -43.17 -10.69 8.37
N PRO A 176 -42.81 -11.99 8.40
CA PRO A 176 -43.34 -12.92 9.40
C PRO A 176 -42.75 -12.74 10.81
N PHE A 177 -41.56 -12.13 10.93
CA PHE A 177 -40.86 -11.96 12.19
C PHE A 177 -40.29 -10.54 12.31
N TRP A 178 -39.76 -10.21 13.48
CA TRP A 178 -39.16 -8.91 13.76
C TRP A 178 -38.02 -8.55 12.77
N TYR A 179 -37.94 -7.27 12.44
CA TYR A 179 -36.89 -6.67 11.63
C TYR A 179 -36.67 -5.21 12.09
N PRO A 180 -35.47 -4.65 11.90
CA PRO A 180 -35.19 -3.28 12.35
C PRO A 180 -35.82 -2.24 11.43
N THR A 181 -36.54 -1.29 12.03
CA THR A 181 -37.09 -0.09 11.36
C THR A 181 -36.38 1.19 11.78
N GLN A 182 -35.23 1.06 12.46
CA GLN A 182 -34.43 2.17 12.94
C GLN A 182 -34.15 3.13 11.78
N ARG A 183 -34.39 4.43 12.03
CA ARG A 183 -34.01 5.47 11.08
C ARG A 183 -32.50 5.48 10.91
N LEU A 184 -32.07 5.57 9.67
CA LEU A 184 -30.67 5.81 9.36
C LEU A 184 -30.33 7.19 9.95
N SER A 185 -29.37 7.22 10.89
CA SER A 185 -29.04 8.42 11.66
C SER A 185 -28.36 9.43 10.74
N TYR A 186 -28.99 10.59 10.55
CA TYR A 186 -28.47 11.65 9.70
C TYR A 186 -28.95 13.03 10.17
N ASN A 187 -28.04 13.87 10.66
CA ASN A 187 -28.38 15.26 11.03
C ASN A 187 -28.38 16.22 9.82
N GLY A 188 -28.96 15.81 8.69
CA GLY A 188 -29.55 16.78 7.74
C GLY A 188 -28.66 17.68 6.88
N GLU A 189 -27.65 17.13 6.16
CA GLU A 189 -27.31 17.40 4.73
C GLU A 189 -25.84 17.13 4.40
N GLU A 190 -25.58 16.08 3.59
CA GLU A 190 -24.30 15.55 3.05
C GLU A 190 -23.40 14.61 3.90
N PHE A 191 -23.87 13.38 4.10
CA PHE A 191 -23.19 12.18 3.56
C PHE A 191 -24.25 11.21 2.98
N LYS A 192 -25.18 11.79 2.19
CA LYS A 192 -26.34 11.17 1.57
C LYS A 192 -26.34 11.50 0.07
N GLU A 193 -25.73 10.71 -0.80
CA GLU A 193 -26.10 10.78 -2.22
C GLU A 193 -26.54 9.38 -2.65
N GLY A 194 -27.78 9.27 -3.13
CA GLY A 194 -28.37 8.04 -3.69
C GLY A 194 -29.66 7.53 -3.02
N THR A 195 -29.78 7.54 -1.68
CA THR A 195 -30.94 6.98 -0.93
C THR A 195 -32.05 7.99 -0.63
N HIS A 196 -31.69 9.21 -0.23
CA HIS A 196 -32.63 10.24 0.20
C HIS A 196 -33.54 10.75 -0.93
N LEU A 197 -32.98 10.87 -2.15
CA LEU A 197 -33.75 11.16 -3.38
C LEU A 197 -34.83 10.10 -3.67
N LEU A 198 -34.75 8.94 -3.01
CA LEU A 198 -35.63 7.79 -3.21
C LEU A 198 -36.50 7.48 -1.96
N GLY A 199 -36.50 8.33 -0.93
CA GLY A 199 -37.30 8.12 0.28
C GLY A 199 -36.84 6.96 1.18
N VAL A 200 -35.58 6.53 1.05
CA VAL A 200 -34.96 5.46 1.85
C VAL A 200 -34.25 6.07 3.06
N ASP A 201 -34.93 6.09 4.20
CA ASP A 201 -34.52 6.75 5.45
C ASP A 201 -34.42 5.82 6.67
N SER A 202 -34.69 4.53 6.50
CA SER A 202 -34.64 3.51 7.56
C SER A 202 -33.95 2.23 7.09
N VAL A 203 -33.46 1.43 8.03
CA VAL A 203 -32.67 0.21 7.74
C VAL A 203 -33.47 -0.79 6.92
N ASP A 204 -34.75 -1.00 7.21
CA ASP A 204 -35.62 -1.91 6.47
C ASP A 204 -35.73 -1.56 4.98
N LYS A 205 -35.78 -0.26 4.65
CA LYS A 205 -35.90 0.23 3.27
C LYS A 205 -34.65 0.02 2.42
N LEU A 206 -33.52 -0.36 3.02
CA LEU A 206 -32.30 -0.75 2.28
C LEU A 206 -32.46 -2.12 1.59
N PHE A 207 -33.50 -2.89 1.92
CA PHE A 207 -33.71 -4.24 1.46
C PHE A 207 -34.94 -4.32 0.54
N THR A 208 -35.00 -5.32 -0.32
CA THR A 208 -36.26 -5.68 -0.99
C THR A 208 -37.17 -6.43 -0.02
N LYS A 209 -38.48 -6.44 -0.27
CA LYS A 209 -39.44 -7.16 0.58
C LYS A 209 -39.08 -8.63 0.73
N ARG A 210 -38.66 -9.24 -0.38
CA ARG A 210 -38.15 -10.62 -0.41
C ARG A 210 -36.99 -10.84 0.56
N ASN A 211 -35.98 -9.97 0.52
CA ASN A 211 -34.81 -10.10 1.37
C ASN A 211 -35.15 -9.84 2.84
N LEU A 212 -36.03 -8.89 3.16
CA LEU A 212 -36.48 -8.67 4.54
C LEU A 212 -37.20 -9.89 5.13
N ILE A 213 -38.09 -10.52 4.36
CA ILE A 213 -38.77 -11.75 4.79
C ILE A 213 -37.71 -12.80 5.12
N ALA A 214 -36.79 -13.07 4.20
CA ALA A 214 -35.74 -14.08 4.40
C ALA A 214 -34.84 -13.76 5.60
N LEU A 215 -34.41 -12.50 5.76
CA LEU A 215 -33.58 -12.06 6.88
C LEU A 215 -34.31 -12.19 8.21
N SER A 216 -35.57 -11.80 8.29
CA SER A 216 -36.40 -11.92 9.51
C SER A 216 -36.54 -13.39 9.95
N ILE A 217 -36.70 -14.31 9.00
CA ILE A 217 -36.77 -15.76 9.28
C ILE A 217 -35.45 -16.26 9.86
N ILE A 218 -34.31 -15.96 9.22
CA ILE A 218 -33.00 -16.40 9.72
C ILE A 218 -32.75 -15.82 11.11
N PHE A 219 -32.94 -14.52 11.28
CA PHE A 219 -32.68 -13.83 12.55
C PHE A 219 -33.54 -14.40 13.68
N ASN A 220 -34.82 -14.70 13.42
CA ASN A 220 -35.69 -15.37 14.39
C ASN A 220 -35.19 -16.77 14.79
N GLN A 221 -34.61 -17.55 13.87
CA GLN A 221 -34.02 -18.84 14.23
C GLN A 221 -32.75 -18.67 15.08
N ILE A 222 -31.94 -17.64 14.79
CA ILE A 222 -30.77 -17.29 15.59
C ILE A 222 -31.18 -16.92 17.02
N GLU A 223 -32.25 -16.13 17.18
CA GLU A 223 -32.74 -15.74 18.50
C GLU A 223 -33.22 -16.91 19.37
N LYS A 224 -33.63 -18.04 18.77
CA LYS A 224 -34.03 -19.26 19.49
C LYS A 224 -32.85 -20.08 20.03
N ILE A 225 -31.62 -19.79 19.62
CA ILE A 225 -30.44 -20.50 20.12
C ILE A 225 -30.31 -20.25 21.63
N LYS A 226 -30.17 -21.31 22.44
CA LYS A 226 -30.14 -21.19 23.90
C LYS A 226 -28.80 -20.69 24.43
N GLU A 227 -27.70 -21.16 23.85
CA GLU A 227 -26.36 -20.80 24.30
C GLU A 227 -25.95 -19.43 23.77
N SER A 228 -25.70 -18.48 24.69
CA SER A 228 -25.39 -17.08 24.35
C SER A 228 -24.20 -16.96 23.40
N LYS A 229 -23.10 -17.68 23.66
CA LYS A 229 -21.88 -17.60 22.83
C LYS A 229 -22.15 -18.02 21.38
N ILE A 230 -22.84 -19.14 21.19
CA ILE A 230 -23.17 -19.65 19.86
C ILE A 230 -24.19 -18.73 19.18
N LYS A 231 -25.19 -18.24 19.90
CA LYS A 231 -26.13 -17.23 19.39
C LYS A 231 -25.39 -16.01 18.85
N ASP A 232 -24.46 -15.45 19.62
CA ASP A 232 -23.71 -14.26 19.23
C ASP A 232 -22.80 -14.52 18.02
N LEU A 233 -22.21 -15.71 17.88
CA LEU A 233 -21.47 -16.09 16.67
C LEU A 233 -22.37 -16.16 15.43
N PHE A 234 -23.60 -16.65 15.56
CA PHE A 234 -24.56 -16.65 14.45
C PHE A 234 -25.08 -15.24 14.14
N LYS A 235 -25.26 -14.38 15.15
CA LYS A 235 -25.54 -12.95 14.94
C LYS A 235 -24.40 -12.27 14.18
N PHE A 236 -23.16 -12.59 14.53
CA PHE A 236 -21.97 -12.11 13.84
C PHE A 236 -21.89 -12.59 12.38
N ALA A 237 -22.19 -13.86 12.11
CA ALA A 237 -22.30 -14.37 10.74
C ALA A 237 -23.46 -13.70 9.96
N PHE A 238 -24.57 -13.43 10.64
CA PHE A 238 -25.71 -12.75 10.03
C PHE A 238 -25.38 -11.30 9.66
N THR A 239 -24.76 -10.53 10.55
CA THR A 239 -24.38 -9.14 10.27
C THR A 239 -23.25 -9.03 9.25
N SER A 240 -22.36 -10.03 9.17
CA SER A 240 -21.29 -10.04 8.17
C SER A 240 -21.83 -10.12 6.74
N MET A 241 -23.03 -10.68 6.53
CA MET A 241 -23.66 -10.78 5.21
C MET A 241 -24.82 -9.81 4.97
N SER A 242 -25.40 -9.18 6.01
CA SER A 242 -26.61 -8.36 5.85
C SER A 242 -26.45 -7.20 4.87
N HIS A 243 -25.27 -6.61 4.76
CA HIS A 243 -25.02 -5.58 3.75
C HIS A 243 -25.04 -6.13 2.30
N LEU A 244 -24.68 -7.40 2.11
CA LEU A 244 -24.67 -8.08 0.80
C LEU A 244 -26.08 -8.46 0.33
N SER A 245 -27.05 -8.54 1.24
CA SER A 245 -28.47 -8.73 0.91
C SER A 245 -29.23 -7.41 0.74
N SER A 246 -28.55 -6.26 0.75
CA SER A 246 -29.18 -4.96 0.53
C SER A 246 -29.22 -4.54 -0.94
N ARG A 247 -30.07 -3.56 -1.25
CA ARG A 247 -30.17 -2.89 -2.55
C ARG A 247 -28.94 -2.03 -2.88
N MET A 248 -27.97 -1.90 -1.97
CA MET A 248 -26.73 -1.14 -2.17
C MET A 248 -25.71 -1.86 -3.07
N CYS A 249 -25.96 -3.13 -3.38
CA CYS A 249 -25.08 -3.99 -4.13
C CYS A 249 -25.15 -3.71 -5.64
N PRO A 250 -24.11 -3.14 -6.29
CA PRO A 250 -24.11 -2.94 -7.74
C PRO A 250 -23.90 -4.25 -8.50
N VAL A 251 -24.21 -4.29 -9.80
CA VAL A 251 -23.84 -5.43 -10.64
C VAL A 251 -22.38 -5.29 -11.08
N ALA A 252 -21.53 -6.23 -10.65
CA ALA A 252 -20.12 -6.26 -11.06
C ALA A 252 -20.01 -6.60 -12.56
N LYS A 253 -19.15 -5.87 -13.29
CA LYS A 253 -18.82 -6.21 -14.68
C LYS A 253 -17.68 -7.24 -14.70
N PRO A 254 -17.80 -8.36 -15.45
CA PRO A 254 -16.70 -9.31 -15.63
C PRO A 254 -15.49 -8.60 -16.25
N GLY A 255 -14.30 -8.82 -15.69
CA GLY A 255 -13.05 -8.26 -16.20
C GLY A 255 -12.00 -9.36 -16.33
N GLY A 256 -11.08 -9.24 -17.29
CA GLY A 256 -10.11 -10.29 -17.67
C GLY A 256 -9.10 -10.74 -16.59
N LYS A 257 -9.09 -10.11 -15.41
CA LYS A 257 -8.24 -10.47 -14.25
C LYS A 257 -9.01 -10.62 -12.93
N GLY A 258 -10.35 -10.57 -12.94
CA GLY A 258 -11.17 -10.63 -11.73
C GLY A 258 -11.72 -12.02 -11.43
N HIS A 259 -12.04 -12.31 -10.16
CA HIS A 259 -12.77 -13.51 -9.76
C HIS A 259 -14.28 -13.47 -10.13
N TRP A 260 -14.73 -12.40 -10.79
CA TRP A 260 -16.12 -12.15 -11.13
C TRP A 260 -16.43 -12.72 -12.53
N SER A 261 -17.37 -13.67 -12.59
CA SER A 261 -17.92 -14.17 -13.84
C SER A 261 -19.24 -13.47 -14.17
N GLU A 262 -19.71 -13.62 -15.40
CA GLU A 262 -21.05 -13.14 -15.82
C GLU A 262 -22.17 -13.67 -14.92
N PHE A 263 -21.96 -14.82 -14.29
CA PHE A 263 -22.91 -15.48 -13.39
C PHE A 263 -22.61 -15.26 -11.91
N SER A 264 -21.74 -14.32 -11.55
CA SER A 264 -21.48 -13.98 -10.16
C SER A 264 -22.78 -13.57 -9.47
N ALA A 265 -23.07 -14.22 -8.35
CA ALA A 265 -24.31 -14.09 -7.59
C ALA A 265 -24.15 -13.32 -6.28
N THR A 266 -22.93 -12.87 -5.98
CA THR A 266 -22.59 -12.01 -4.84
C THR A 266 -21.99 -10.72 -5.36
N SER A 267 -22.37 -9.60 -4.75
CA SER A 267 -21.82 -8.27 -5.04
C SER A 267 -21.09 -7.80 -3.78
N PHE A 268 -20.76 -6.52 -3.71
CA PHE A 268 -20.01 -5.93 -2.62
C PHE A 268 -20.59 -4.55 -2.32
N TRP A 269 -20.59 -4.18 -1.04
CA TRP A 269 -20.85 -2.81 -0.66
C TRP A 269 -19.64 -1.94 -1.01
N SER A 270 -19.75 -1.29 -2.17
CA SER A 270 -18.65 -0.65 -2.91
C SER A 270 -18.22 0.70 -2.36
N GLN A 271 -19.15 1.41 -1.72
CA GLN A 271 -18.91 2.73 -1.16
C GLN A 271 -18.96 2.67 0.36
N HIS A 272 -18.16 3.48 1.06
CA HIS A 272 -18.25 3.64 2.52
C HIS A 272 -19.46 4.51 2.90
N ARG A 273 -20.63 4.27 2.28
CA ARG A 273 -21.86 5.07 2.41
C ARG A 273 -23.08 4.26 2.00
N TYR A 274 -24.28 4.63 2.46
CA TYR A 274 -25.53 4.03 2.03
C TYR A 274 -25.94 4.54 0.63
N TYR A 275 -25.25 4.07 -0.41
CA TYR A 275 -25.51 4.43 -1.81
C TYR A 275 -26.34 3.34 -2.50
N LEU A 276 -27.40 3.75 -3.21
CA LEU A 276 -28.21 2.85 -4.04
C LEU A 276 -27.86 3.05 -5.52
N PRO A 277 -27.24 2.05 -6.19
CA PRO A 277 -27.00 2.12 -7.61
C PRO A 277 -28.30 2.07 -8.43
N ILE A 278 -28.28 2.58 -9.67
CA ILE A 278 -29.42 2.49 -10.61
C ILE A 278 -29.74 1.02 -10.87
N ILE A 279 -28.71 0.24 -11.20
CA ILE A 279 -28.81 -1.21 -11.35
C ILE A 279 -28.24 -1.88 -10.10
N SER A 280 -29.10 -2.57 -9.37
CA SER A 280 -28.75 -3.27 -8.13
C SER A 280 -28.92 -4.78 -8.27
N MET A 281 -28.21 -5.53 -7.45
CA MET A 281 -28.28 -6.97 -7.40
C MET A 281 -28.86 -7.42 -6.05
N GLU A 282 -30.03 -8.04 -6.10
CA GLU A 282 -30.63 -8.74 -4.97
C GLU A 282 -30.11 -10.18 -4.94
N SER A 283 -29.24 -10.52 -3.98
CA SER A 283 -28.73 -11.88 -3.80
C SER A 283 -29.67 -12.75 -2.95
N ASN A 284 -29.65 -14.06 -3.21
CA ASN A 284 -30.34 -15.05 -2.36
C ASN A 284 -29.76 -15.03 -0.94
N VAL A 285 -30.61 -14.68 0.04
CA VAL A 285 -30.21 -14.51 1.44
C VAL A 285 -29.73 -15.81 2.09
N TRP A 286 -30.33 -16.96 1.77
CA TRP A 286 -29.87 -18.25 2.31
C TRP A 286 -28.46 -18.58 1.82
N MET A 287 -28.18 -18.38 0.53
CA MET A 287 -26.83 -18.58 -0.03
C MET A 287 -25.79 -17.69 0.65
N LEU A 288 -26.13 -16.42 0.94
CA LEU A 288 -25.26 -15.50 1.66
C LEU A 288 -25.02 -15.95 3.11
N PHE A 289 -26.06 -16.40 3.82
CA PHE A 289 -25.95 -16.91 5.18
C PHE A 289 -25.09 -18.19 5.24
N ASP A 290 -25.34 -19.14 4.34
CA ASP A 290 -24.53 -20.35 4.20
C ASP A 290 -23.06 -20.00 3.96
N SER A 291 -22.77 -19.05 3.06
CA SER A 291 -21.39 -18.58 2.83
C SER A 291 -20.79 -17.86 4.03
N ALA A 292 -21.58 -17.13 4.84
CA ALA A 292 -21.11 -16.47 6.06
C ALA A 292 -20.77 -17.47 7.17
N VAL A 293 -21.26 -18.70 7.09
CA VAL A 293 -20.93 -19.77 8.03
C VAL A 293 -19.86 -20.71 7.48
N ASN A 294 -20.08 -21.27 6.30
CA ASN A 294 -19.30 -22.34 5.68
C ASN A 294 -18.28 -21.85 4.63
N GLY A 295 -18.37 -20.60 4.18
CA GLY A 295 -17.47 -20.06 3.15
C GLY A 295 -16.04 -19.85 3.63
N THR A 296 -15.15 -19.51 2.70
CA THR A 296 -13.72 -19.22 3.00
C THR A 296 -13.51 -17.99 3.88
N GLN A 297 -14.49 -17.08 3.89
CA GLN A 297 -14.58 -15.94 4.81
C GLN A 297 -15.67 -16.16 5.86
N GLY A 298 -16.15 -17.39 6.03
CA GLY A 298 -17.20 -17.72 6.98
C GLY A 298 -16.65 -17.97 8.39
N ILE A 299 -17.56 -18.02 9.37
CA ILE A 299 -17.17 -18.18 10.78
C ILE A 299 -16.47 -19.50 11.07
N ILE A 300 -16.76 -20.60 10.35
CA ILE A 300 -16.07 -21.88 10.58
C ILE A 300 -14.59 -21.77 10.24
N GLU A 301 -14.26 -21.23 9.06
CA GLU A 301 -12.88 -21.09 8.61
C GLU A 301 -12.12 -20.08 9.46
N GLY A 302 -12.74 -18.94 9.78
CA GLY A 302 -12.12 -17.95 10.65
C GLY A 302 -11.94 -18.43 12.09
N LYS A 303 -12.82 -19.31 12.61
CA LYS A 303 -12.66 -19.92 13.93
C LYS A 303 -11.66 -21.05 13.98
N ASN A 304 -11.50 -21.85 12.92
CA ASN A 304 -10.37 -22.77 12.82
C ASN A 304 -9.04 -22.01 12.94
N ASP A 305 -8.93 -20.88 12.23
CA ASP A 305 -7.75 -20.01 12.27
C ASP A 305 -7.54 -19.36 13.64
N SER A 306 -8.58 -18.73 14.21
CA SER A 306 -8.47 -18.05 15.51
C SER A 306 -8.20 -19.02 16.66
N ASN A 307 -8.88 -20.17 16.71
CA ASN A 307 -8.68 -21.19 17.76
C ASN A 307 -7.25 -21.75 17.74
N THR A 308 -6.62 -21.85 16.57
CA THR A 308 -5.24 -22.32 16.44
C THR A 308 -4.24 -21.26 16.88
N LYS A 309 -4.51 -19.99 16.56
CA LYS A 309 -3.57 -18.88 16.81
C LYS A 309 -3.69 -18.26 18.20
N ILE A 310 -4.87 -18.25 18.81
CA ILE A 310 -5.12 -17.71 20.14
C ILE A 310 -5.01 -18.87 21.15
N LYS A 311 -3.81 -19.05 21.71
CA LYS A 311 -3.52 -20.17 22.63
C LYS A 311 -4.24 -20.06 23.98
N TYR A 312 -4.48 -18.84 24.46
CA TYR A 312 -5.13 -18.58 25.73
C TYR A 312 -6.11 -17.42 25.59
N TYR A 313 -7.31 -17.58 26.16
CA TYR A 313 -8.35 -16.56 26.16
C TYR A 313 -9.08 -16.57 27.49
N LYS A 314 -9.05 -15.43 28.18
CA LYS A 314 -9.89 -15.15 29.34
C LYS A 314 -10.19 -13.65 29.35
N GLU A 315 -11.47 -13.33 29.11
CA GLU A 315 -11.94 -11.95 29.06
C GLU A 315 -12.19 -11.40 30.47
N ALA A 316 -11.61 -10.24 30.76
CA ALA A 316 -11.72 -9.49 32.00
C ALA A 316 -13.05 -8.71 32.05
N LYS A 317 -13.69 -8.68 33.22
CA LYS A 317 -14.87 -7.84 33.48
C LYS A 317 -14.47 -6.46 33.99
N ARG A 318 -13.38 -6.39 34.76
CA ARG A 318 -12.73 -5.18 35.29
C ARG A 318 -11.23 -5.25 35.04
N PHE A 319 -10.54 -4.11 35.15
CA PHE A 319 -9.10 -4.05 34.90
C PHE A 319 -8.30 -4.99 35.80
N GLU A 320 -8.68 -5.13 37.08
CA GLU A 320 -7.96 -5.94 38.06
C GLU A 320 -7.91 -7.41 37.68
N ASP A 321 -8.91 -7.91 36.94
CA ASP A 321 -8.97 -9.31 36.51
C ASP A 321 -7.78 -9.65 35.59
N LEU A 322 -7.14 -8.65 34.97
CA LEU A 322 -5.90 -8.82 34.19
C LEU A 322 -4.72 -9.28 35.06
N ASN A 323 -4.74 -8.99 36.36
CA ASN A 323 -3.77 -9.52 37.32
C ASN A 323 -4.12 -10.95 37.74
N ASP A 324 -5.40 -11.33 37.63
CA ASP A 324 -5.95 -12.64 38.01
C ASP A 324 -6.10 -13.59 36.81
N GLY A 325 -5.10 -13.53 35.92
CA GLY A 325 -4.96 -14.41 34.76
C GLY A 325 -5.86 -14.08 33.57
N ALA A 326 -6.72 -13.06 33.61
CA ALA A 326 -7.37 -12.59 32.38
C ALA A 326 -6.32 -11.97 31.43
N ASN A 327 -6.51 -12.12 30.12
CA ASN A 327 -5.59 -11.59 29.12
C ASN A 327 -6.24 -10.63 28.12
N LEU A 328 -7.56 -10.50 28.10
CA LEU A 328 -8.26 -9.57 27.23
C LEU A 328 -9.22 -8.70 28.05
N PHE A 329 -9.08 -7.38 28.02
CA PHE A 329 -10.06 -6.45 28.58
C PHE A 329 -10.71 -5.64 27.46
N LEU A 330 -11.97 -5.92 27.15
CA LEU A 330 -12.69 -5.32 26.04
C LEU A 330 -13.95 -4.61 26.54
N LYS A 331 -14.05 -3.30 26.29
CA LYS A 331 -15.20 -2.48 26.74
C LYS A 331 -15.69 -1.53 25.68
N THR A 332 -17.02 -1.47 25.54
CA THR A 332 -17.67 -0.35 24.86
C THR A 332 -17.65 0.83 25.82
N HIS A 333 -16.72 1.76 25.63
CA HIS A 333 -16.49 2.88 26.53
C HIS A 333 -15.89 4.07 25.78
N ASN A 334 -16.00 5.26 26.37
CA ASN A 334 -15.47 6.48 25.76
C ASN A 334 -13.96 6.63 26.04
N ALA A 335 -13.17 6.85 24.99
CA ALA A 335 -11.73 7.14 25.10
C ALA A 335 -11.44 8.45 25.86
N LEU A 336 -12.43 9.33 26.03
CA LEU A 336 -12.35 10.54 26.86
C LEU A 336 -12.38 10.26 28.37
N GLU A 337 -12.65 9.02 28.76
CA GLU A 337 -12.89 8.63 30.15
C GLU A 337 -12.15 7.35 30.55
N LEU A 338 -10.98 7.07 29.94
CA LEU A 338 -10.22 5.84 30.20
C LEU A 338 -9.83 5.67 31.67
N THR A 339 -9.48 6.76 32.35
CA THR A 339 -9.04 6.72 33.77
C THR A 339 -10.14 6.27 34.74
N GLN A 340 -11.41 6.24 34.31
CA GLN A 340 -12.50 5.67 35.12
C GLN A 340 -12.48 4.14 35.16
N ILE A 341 -11.86 3.50 34.16
CA ILE A 341 -11.88 2.04 33.98
C ILE A 341 -10.49 1.41 33.91
N ILE A 342 -9.44 2.22 33.74
CA ILE A 342 -8.04 1.81 33.66
C ILE A 342 -7.24 2.70 34.63
N PRO A 343 -6.50 2.11 35.60
CA PRO A 343 -5.65 2.89 36.50
C PRO A 343 -4.57 3.69 35.77
N LYS A 344 -4.15 4.81 36.34
CA LYS A 344 -3.01 5.59 35.84
C LYS A 344 -1.72 4.78 35.86
N ASP A 345 -0.82 5.08 34.93
CA ASP A 345 0.51 4.45 34.81
C ASP A 345 0.48 2.91 34.88
N SER A 346 -0.49 2.29 34.22
CA SER A 346 -0.72 0.84 34.27
C SER A 346 -0.42 0.14 32.95
N VAL A 347 -0.53 0.84 31.82
CA VAL A 347 -0.33 0.31 30.46
C VAL A 347 1.16 0.38 30.08
N ASP A 348 1.68 -0.65 29.40
CA ASP A 348 3.08 -0.75 29.00
C ASP A 348 3.35 -0.26 27.57
N TYR A 349 2.35 -0.33 26.69
CA TYR A 349 2.44 0.13 25.31
C TYR A 349 1.07 0.47 24.75
N VAL A 350 1.01 1.49 23.90
CA VAL A 350 -0.20 1.86 23.16
C VAL A 350 0.05 1.70 21.68
N PHE A 351 -0.82 0.98 20.98
CA PHE A 351 -0.85 0.95 19.53
C PHE A 351 -2.27 1.26 19.09
N THR A 352 -2.47 2.32 18.29
CA THR A 352 -3.83 2.79 18.00
C THR A 352 -3.97 3.46 16.65
N ASP A 353 -5.20 3.42 16.14
CA ASP A 353 -5.61 3.96 14.84
C ASP A 353 -6.83 4.89 15.04
N PRO A 354 -6.62 6.18 15.38
CA PRO A 354 -7.72 7.08 15.68
C PRO A 354 -8.53 7.44 14.42
N PRO A 355 -9.80 7.88 14.57
CA PRO A 355 -10.66 8.24 13.44
C PRO A 355 -10.09 9.35 12.53
N TYR A 356 -10.22 9.19 11.21
CA TYR A 356 -9.59 10.06 10.19
C TYR A 356 -10.41 11.31 9.81
N GLY A 357 -10.84 12.10 10.80
CA GLY A 357 -11.47 13.41 10.54
C GLY A 357 -12.63 13.35 9.53
N GLY A 358 -13.53 12.37 9.67
CA GLY A 358 -14.73 12.25 8.84
C GLY A 358 -14.58 11.51 7.50
N ALA A 359 -13.38 11.00 7.15
CA ALA A 359 -13.18 10.23 5.91
C ALA A 359 -14.03 8.93 5.86
N VAL A 360 -14.34 8.38 7.04
CA VAL A 360 -15.29 7.28 7.23
C VAL A 360 -16.19 7.64 8.40
N GLN A 361 -17.50 7.61 8.20
CA GLN A 361 -18.51 7.85 9.25
C GLN A 361 -18.87 6.51 9.91
N TYR A 362 -18.03 6.05 10.85
CA TYR A 362 -18.13 4.70 11.42
C TYR A 362 -19.46 4.43 12.11
N PHE A 363 -19.99 5.37 12.90
CA PHE A 363 -21.27 5.19 13.59
C PHE A 363 -22.43 5.12 12.61
N GLU A 364 -22.48 6.03 11.63
CA GLU A 364 -23.52 6.03 10.60
C GLU A 364 -23.57 4.67 9.87
N LEU A 365 -22.41 4.19 9.41
CA LEU A 365 -22.32 2.90 8.72
C LEU A 365 -22.62 1.70 9.62
N SER A 366 -22.33 1.82 10.91
CA SER A 366 -22.63 0.78 11.90
C SER A 366 -24.11 0.70 12.22
N THR A 367 -24.93 1.72 11.89
CA THR A 367 -26.39 1.70 12.12
C THR A 367 -27.04 0.46 11.52
N LEU A 368 -26.63 0.02 10.34
CA LEU A 368 -27.14 -1.21 9.73
C LEU A 368 -26.97 -2.42 10.66
N TRP A 369 -25.77 -2.63 11.18
CA TRP A 369 -25.45 -3.78 12.02
C TRP A 369 -26.00 -3.62 13.44
N ALA A 370 -25.83 -2.44 14.04
CA ALA A 370 -26.32 -2.11 15.37
C ALA A 370 -27.83 -2.30 15.47
N SER A 371 -28.59 -1.91 14.44
CA SER A 371 -30.05 -2.07 14.44
C SER A 371 -30.47 -3.53 14.45
N TRP A 372 -29.79 -4.41 13.70
CA TRP A 372 -30.05 -5.85 13.75
C TRP A 372 -29.62 -6.47 15.08
N LEU A 373 -28.53 -5.98 15.69
CA LEU A 373 -28.04 -6.48 16.97
C LEU A 373 -28.77 -5.90 18.19
N ASN A 374 -29.69 -4.97 17.97
CA ASN A 374 -30.35 -4.18 19.01
C ASN A 374 -29.33 -3.48 19.94
N LEU A 375 -28.33 -2.83 19.33
CA LEU A 375 -27.28 -2.06 20.01
C LEU A 375 -27.53 -0.56 19.82
N ASP A 376 -27.41 0.19 20.90
CA ASP A 376 -27.56 1.64 20.87
C ASP A 376 -26.25 2.33 20.47
N LEU A 377 -26.34 3.25 19.51
CA LEU A 377 -25.21 4.06 19.06
C LEU A 377 -25.28 5.44 19.69
N ASN A 378 -24.34 5.76 20.58
CA ASN A 378 -24.18 7.10 21.14
C ASN A 378 -23.27 7.97 20.26
N TYR A 379 -23.88 8.80 19.42
CA TYR A 379 -23.17 9.72 18.53
C TYR A 379 -22.50 10.88 19.27
N LYS A 380 -22.95 11.25 20.47
CA LYS A 380 -22.57 12.51 21.12
C LYS A 380 -21.05 12.66 21.24
N ASP A 381 -20.39 11.61 21.72
CA ASP A 381 -18.96 11.67 22.04
C ASP A 381 -18.06 11.09 20.93
N GLU A 382 -18.63 10.84 19.73
CA GLU A 382 -17.85 10.35 18.59
C GLU A 382 -16.83 11.40 18.14
N VAL A 383 -15.56 11.01 18.11
CA VAL A 383 -14.44 11.80 17.59
C VAL A 383 -14.44 11.73 16.07
N THR A 384 -15.14 12.65 15.41
CA THR A 384 -15.23 12.71 13.94
C THR A 384 -15.43 14.15 13.46
N ILE A 385 -15.19 14.40 12.18
CA ILE A 385 -15.66 15.61 11.49
C ILE A 385 -16.94 15.23 10.76
N ASN A 386 -18.03 15.91 11.08
CA ASN A 386 -19.33 15.66 10.52
C ASN A 386 -20.11 16.98 10.54
N LYS A 387 -20.21 17.63 9.38
CA LYS A 387 -20.87 18.94 9.24
C LYS A 387 -22.33 18.89 9.70
N GLN A 388 -23.00 17.77 9.46
CA GLN A 388 -24.42 17.55 9.76
C GLN A 388 -24.64 17.47 11.28
N GLN A 389 -23.71 16.86 12.00
CA GLN A 389 -23.73 16.82 13.46
C GLN A 389 -23.15 18.09 14.11
N ASN A 390 -22.87 19.15 13.33
CA ASN A 390 -22.16 20.35 13.79
C ASN A 390 -20.81 20.02 14.45
N LYS A 391 -20.12 19.00 13.94
CA LYS A 391 -18.77 18.59 14.38
C LYS A 391 -17.77 19.04 13.32
N ASP A 392 -17.19 20.21 13.55
CA ASP A 392 -16.16 20.75 12.69
C ASP A 392 -14.76 20.22 13.05
N PHE A 393 -13.75 20.82 12.42
CA PHE A 393 -12.36 20.47 12.66
C PHE A 393 -11.89 20.80 14.09
N ASP A 394 -12.38 21.89 14.66
CA ASP A 394 -11.98 22.33 16.00
C ASP A 394 -12.56 21.41 17.07
N TYR A 395 -13.82 21.00 16.91
CA TYR A 395 -14.43 19.94 17.70
C TYR A 395 -13.59 18.66 17.64
N TYR A 396 -13.26 18.20 16.42
CA TYR A 396 -12.45 16.99 16.23
C TYR A 396 -11.08 17.09 16.93
N HIS A 397 -10.38 18.21 16.75
CA HIS A 397 -9.07 18.43 17.36
C HIS A 397 -9.14 18.44 18.89
N LYS A 398 -10.13 19.14 19.47
CA LYS A 398 -10.34 19.22 20.91
C LYS A 398 -10.64 17.86 21.52
N MET A 399 -11.55 17.10 20.91
CA MET A 399 -11.95 15.77 21.37
C MET A 399 -10.79 14.79 21.30
N LEU A 400 -10.03 14.81 20.20
CA LEU A 400 -8.87 13.96 20.03
C LEU A 400 -7.76 14.27 21.06
N THR A 401 -7.52 15.56 21.34
CA THR A 401 -6.58 16.00 22.38
C THR A 401 -7.01 15.51 23.77
N ALA A 402 -8.30 15.60 24.09
CA ALA A 402 -8.84 15.09 25.35
C ALA A 402 -8.68 13.57 25.48
N ALA A 403 -8.90 12.81 24.39
CA ALA A 403 -8.68 11.37 24.38
C ALA A 403 -7.20 11.03 24.60
N PHE A 404 -6.27 11.69 23.91
CA PHE A 404 -4.84 11.44 24.11
C PHE A 404 -4.33 11.85 25.49
N LYS A 405 -4.97 12.82 26.17
CA LYS A 405 -4.67 13.10 27.60
C LYS A 405 -5.04 11.93 28.51
N GLN A 406 -6.15 11.24 28.26
CA GLN A 406 -6.49 10.02 28.99
C GLN A 406 -5.50 8.89 28.69
N VAL A 407 -5.06 8.76 27.43
CA VAL A 407 -4.02 7.80 27.04
C VAL A 407 -2.69 8.10 27.75
N TYR A 408 -2.33 9.38 27.83
CA TYR A 408 -1.15 9.85 28.58
C TYR A 408 -1.23 9.43 30.06
N ASP A 409 -2.37 9.63 30.70
CA ASP A 409 -2.58 9.29 32.12
C ASP A 409 -2.42 7.79 32.40
N VAL A 410 -2.92 6.91 31.52
CA VAL A 410 -2.89 5.45 31.75
C VAL A 410 -1.58 4.78 31.32
N LEU A 411 -0.83 5.37 30.39
CA LEU A 411 0.47 4.84 29.95
C LEU A 411 1.56 5.07 31.00
N LYS A 412 2.39 4.08 31.29
CA LYS A 412 3.55 4.22 32.19
C LYS A 412 4.59 5.22 31.66
N LYS A 413 5.25 5.93 32.57
CA LYS A 413 6.38 6.83 32.25
C LYS A 413 7.51 6.08 31.52
N GLY A 414 8.16 6.76 30.58
CA GLY A 414 9.25 6.21 29.76
C GLY A 414 8.82 5.21 28.68
N LYS A 415 7.54 4.84 28.61
CA LYS A 415 6.99 3.91 27.60
C LYS A 415 6.56 4.62 26.32
N TYR A 416 6.31 3.81 25.30
CA TYR A 416 6.06 4.25 23.93
C TYR A 416 4.59 4.12 23.54
N MET A 417 4.21 4.91 22.55
CA MET A 417 2.94 4.81 21.84
C MET A 417 3.21 4.86 20.34
N THR A 418 2.54 4.02 19.57
CA THR A 418 2.49 4.14 18.11
C THR A 418 1.08 4.50 17.68
N VAL A 419 0.95 5.65 17.01
CA VAL A 419 -0.29 6.10 16.38
C VAL A 419 -0.16 5.85 14.88
N THR A 420 -1.02 5.01 14.33
CA THR A 420 -1.12 4.83 12.89
C THR A 420 -2.32 5.58 12.33
N PHE A 421 -2.23 6.15 11.13
CA PHE A 421 -3.42 6.65 10.43
C PHE A 421 -3.18 6.84 8.94
N HIS A 422 -4.29 7.04 8.22
CA HIS A 422 -4.30 7.37 6.79
C HIS A 422 -5.17 8.61 6.56
N SER A 423 -4.56 9.70 6.10
CA SER A 423 -5.29 10.87 5.63
C SER A 423 -4.59 11.51 4.45
N THR A 424 -5.37 11.89 3.44
CA THR A 424 -4.91 12.76 2.36
C THR A 424 -4.95 14.23 2.75
N ASP A 425 -5.67 14.58 3.83
CA ASP A 425 -5.75 15.92 4.40
C ASP A 425 -4.70 16.09 5.51
N ILE A 426 -3.71 16.94 5.27
CA ILE A 426 -2.64 17.24 6.22
C ILE A 426 -3.15 18.00 7.44
N ARG A 427 -4.31 18.68 7.40
CA ARG A 427 -4.88 19.31 8.61
C ARG A 427 -5.27 18.24 9.63
N VAL A 428 -5.85 17.13 9.17
CA VAL A 428 -6.13 15.96 10.02
C VAL A 428 -4.83 15.37 10.56
N TRP A 429 -3.79 15.28 9.71
CA TRP A 429 -2.47 14.79 10.09
C TRP A 429 -1.81 15.64 11.18
N THR A 430 -1.73 16.94 10.96
CA THR A 430 -1.22 17.93 11.92
C THR A 430 -2.05 17.89 13.19
N SER A 431 -3.38 17.83 13.10
CA SER A 431 -4.28 17.75 14.27
C SER A 431 -4.01 16.54 15.14
N ILE A 432 -3.82 15.35 14.57
CA ILE A 432 -3.49 14.13 15.33
C ILE A 432 -2.17 14.31 16.08
N ILE A 433 -1.13 14.80 15.41
CA ILE A 433 0.18 14.98 16.06
C ILE A 433 0.15 16.09 17.10
N LYS A 434 -0.50 17.22 16.79
CA LYS A 434 -0.76 18.31 17.75
C LYS A 434 -1.43 17.74 18.99
N ALA A 435 -2.51 16.97 18.83
CA ALA A 435 -3.29 16.42 19.93
C ALA A 435 -2.46 15.51 20.84
N VAL A 436 -1.58 14.68 20.25
CA VAL A 436 -0.67 13.81 21.00
C VAL A 436 0.40 14.62 21.74
N VAL A 437 1.04 15.58 21.07
CA VAL A 437 2.09 16.43 21.68
C VAL A 437 1.50 17.29 22.80
N LEU A 438 0.32 17.88 22.59
CA LEU A 438 -0.41 18.68 23.60
C LEU A 438 -0.93 17.82 24.76
N ALA A 439 -1.04 16.51 24.59
CA ALA A 439 -1.30 15.58 25.69
C ALA A 439 -0.05 15.33 26.56
N GLY A 440 1.15 15.73 26.11
CA GLY A 440 2.41 15.65 26.86
C GLY A 440 3.43 14.65 26.31
N PHE A 441 3.16 14.04 25.16
CA PHE A 441 4.05 13.06 24.54
C PHE A 441 5.17 13.71 23.72
N ASP A 442 6.35 13.10 23.76
CA ASP A 442 7.45 13.43 22.86
C ASP A 442 7.27 12.68 21.53
N LEU A 443 7.18 13.41 20.42
CA LEU A 443 7.24 12.80 19.09
C LEU A 443 8.66 12.28 18.83
N GLU A 444 8.83 10.99 18.51
CA GLU A 444 10.16 10.36 18.34
C GLU A 444 10.47 9.99 16.88
N LYS A 445 9.54 9.37 16.16
CA LYS A 445 9.76 8.95 14.78
C LYS A 445 8.47 8.92 14.00
N ILE A 446 8.56 9.16 12.70
CA ILE A 446 7.48 8.94 11.75
C ILE A 446 8.01 7.96 10.72
N VAL A 447 7.31 6.84 10.55
CA VAL A 447 7.64 5.78 9.59
C VAL A 447 6.51 5.70 8.58
N TYR A 448 6.83 5.82 7.30
CA TYR A 448 5.86 5.57 6.23
C TYR A 448 5.75 4.06 5.97
N GLN A 449 4.52 3.55 5.90
CA GLN A 449 4.20 2.14 5.74
C GLN A 449 3.41 1.90 4.45
N PRO A 450 4.03 1.33 3.39
CA PRO A 450 3.33 0.93 2.18
C PRO A 450 2.24 -0.11 2.45
N PRO A 451 1.11 -0.09 1.71
CA PRO A 451 0.04 -1.06 1.90
C PRO A 451 0.42 -2.43 1.31
N ALA A 452 -0.11 -3.52 1.87
CA ALA A 452 0.08 -4.88 1.34
C ALA A 452 -0.44 -5.04 -0.10
N ARG A 453 -1.50 -4.29 -0.44
CA ARG A 453 -2.08 -4.21 -1.79
C ARG A 453 -2.52 -2.77 -2.05
N PRO A 454 -2.16 -2.18 -3.21
CA PRO A 454 -2.69 -0.88 -3.59
C PRO A 454 -4.22 -0.90 -3.63
N SER A 455 -4.86 0.14 -3.09
CA SER A 455 -6.32 0.26 -3.15
C SER A 455 -6.78 0.50 -4.60
N ALA A 456 -8.04 0.17 -4.94
CA ALA A 456 -8.57 0.46 -6.27
C ALA A 456 -8.46 1.95 -6.64
N LYS A 457 -8.63 2.85 -5.65
CA LYS A 457 -8.40 4.29 -5.83
C LYS A 457 -6.91 4.61 -6.06
N GLY A 458 -6.00 3.98 -5.32
CA GLY A 458 -4.56 4.12 -5.52
C GLY A 458 -4.08 3.59 -6.88
N LEU A 459 -4.71 2.54 -7.42
CA LEU A 459 -4.45 2.05 -8.77
C LEU A 459 -5.00 2.98 -9.86
N LEU A 460 -6.16 3.61 -9.62
CA LEU A 460 -6.80 4.52 -10.57
C LEU A 460 -6.21 5.94 -10.54
N GLN A 461 -5.65 6.35 -9.40
CA GLN A 461 -5.03 7.67 -9.19
C GLN A 461 -3.69 7.55 -8.44
N PRO A 462 -2.69 6.85 -9.02
CA PRO A 462 -1.38 6.66 -8.36
C PRO A 462 -0.62 7.97 -8.11
N TYR A 463 -1.04 9.05 -8.77
CA TYR A 463 -0.45 10.39 -8.65
C TYR A 463 -1.35 11.39 -7.89
N GLY A 464 -2.51 10.94 -7.39
CA GLY A 464 -3.61 11.81 -6.98
C GLY A 464 -3.87 11.92 -5.48
N SER A 465 -3.16 11.19 -4.62
CA SER A 465 -3.32 11.22 -3.15
C SER A 465 -2.26 10.34 -2.46
N ALA A 466 -2.05 10.54 -1.15
CA ALA A 466 -1.26 9.63 -0.32
C ALA A 466 -1.78 8.18 -0.44
N VAL A 467 -0.89 7.23 -0.69
CA VAL A 467 -1.16 5.78 -0.69
C VAL A 467 -0.32 5.19 0.44
N GLY A 468 -0.89 4.43 1.37
CA GLY A 468 -0.17 3.89 2.54
C GLY A 468 -0.45 4.61 3.86
N ASP A 469 0.01 4.01 4.96
CA ASP A 469 -0.22 4.46 6.34
C ASP A 469 1.03 5.16 6.90
N TYR A 470 0.87 6.01 7.91
CA TYR A 470 2.00 6.50 8.72
C TYR A 470 1.95 5.88 10.10
N TYR A 471 3.08 5.38 10.59
CA TYR A 471 3.27 4.83 11.92
C TYR A 471 4.13 5.80 12.70
N ILE A 472 3.50 6.53 13.63
CA ILE A 472 4.13 7.62 14.36
C ILE A 472 4.43 7.15 15.77
N ARG A 473 5.71 7.07 16.09
CA ARG A 473 6.20 6.73 17.42
C ARG A 473 6.28 7.98 18.29
N PHE A 474 5.68 7.86 19.46
CA PHE A 474 5.72 8.81 20.55
C PHE A 474 6.23 8.14 21.82
N LYS A 475 6.75 8.95 22.75
CA LYS A 475 7.20 8.50 24.07
C LYS A 475 6.58 9.35 25.16
N LYS A 476 6.12 8.71 26.23
CA LYS A 476 5.78 9.43 27.47
C LYS A 476 7.08 9.76 28.20
N PRO A 477 7.39 11.06 28.44
CA PRO A 477 8.63 11.44 29.10
C PRO A 477 8.70 10.90 30.54
N GLU A 478 9.92 10.74 31.05
CA GLU A 478 10.18 10.30 32.44
C GLU A 478 9.79 11.39 33.46
N THR A 479 9.85 12.65 33.02
CA THR A 479 9.49 13.84 33.81
C THR A 479 8.37 14.59 33.10
N ASP A 480 7.32 14.96 33.84
CA ASP A 480 6.20 15.71 33.29
C ASP A 480 6.68 17.10 32.84
N ARG A 481 6.60 17.39 31.54
CA ARG A 481 6.86 18.73 30.97
C ARG A 481 5.59 19.25 30.34
N LYS A 482 5.25 20.51 30.63
CA LYS A 482 4.18 21.24 29.93
C LYS A 482 4.79 21.93 28.72
N LEU A 483 4.34 21.56 27.52
CA LEU A 483 4.62 22.30 26.29
C LEU A 483 3.56 23.40 26.12
N THR A 484 4.00 24.62 25.80
CA THR A 484 3.15 25.75 25.42
C THR A 484 3.10 25.89 23.90
N GLU A 485 1.97 26.34 23.35
CA GLU A 485 1.87 26.70 21.92
C GLU A 485 2.68 27.97 21.66
N GLU A 486 3.98 27.84 21.38
CA GLU A 486 4.78 28.96 20.91
C GLU A 486 4.68 29.10 19.38
N GLN A 487 4.36 30.32 18.96
CA GLN A 487 4.13 30.71 17.58
C GLN A 487 5.47 30.86 16.85
N ILE A 488 5.66 30.10 15.77
CA ILE A 488 6.72 30.33 14.78
C ILE A 488 6.11 31.10 13.60
N SER A 489 6.85 32.04 13.01
CA SER A 489 6.38 32.83 11.88
C SER A 489 6.07 31.97 10.64
N GLU A 490 4.99 32.30 9.94
CA GLU A 490 4.53 31.60 8.73
C GLU A 490 5.63 31.54 7.66
N GLU A 491 6.44 32.59 7.53
CA GLU A 491 7.61 32.65 6.64
C GLU A 491 8.71 31.64 7.01
N ARG A 492 8.89 31.32 8.30
CA ARG A 492 9.87 30.30 8.71
C ARG A 492 9.35 28.90 8.38
N TYR A 493 8.06 28.64 8.55
CA TYR A 493 7.42 27.40 8.14
C TYR A 493 7.54 27.17 6.63
N GLU A 494 7.18 28.17 5.81
CA GLU A 494 7.27 28.08 4.35
C GLU A 494 8.71 27.80 3.87
N ARG A 495 9.70 28.48 4.47
CA ARG A 495 11.12 28.22 4.18
C ARG A 495 11.54 26.79 4.49
N ILE A 496 11.17 26.25 5.66
CA ILE A 496 11.51 24.87 6.04
C ILE A 496 10.87 23.89 5.06
N VAL A 497 9.61 24.10 4.65
CA VAL A 497 8.93 23.25 3.67
C VAL A 497 9.66 23.26 2.32
N VAL A 498 10.00 24.44 1.79
CA VAL A 498 10.68 24.57 0.49
C VAL A 498 12.06 23.92 0.53
N GLU A 499 12.86 24.22 1.56
CA GLU A 499 14.22 23.68 1.68
C GLU A 499 14.23 22.17 1.93
N ALA A 500 13.28 21.65 2.72
CA ALA A 500 13.10 20.21 2.90
C ALA A 500 12.71 19.54 1.57
N ALA A 501 11.76 20.10 0.83
CA ALA A 501 11.33 19.59 -0.45
C ALA A 501 12.49 19.54 -1.46
N LYS A 502 13.29 20.61 -1.52
CA LYS A 502 14.52 20.66 -2.34
C LYS A 502 15.50 19.59 -1.92
N ARG A 503 15.79 19.45 -0.62
CA ARG A 503 16.72 18.42 -0.14
C ARG A 503 16.25 17.01 -0.49
N ILE A 504 14.97 16.70 -0.37
CA ILE A 504 14.42 15.37 -0.69
C ILE A 504 14.47 15.08 -2.19
N LEU A 505 14.08 16.06 -3.03
CA LEU A 505 14.18 15.93 -4.48
C LEU A 505 15.63 15.72 -4.92
N ALA A 506 16.57 16.41 -4.27
CA ALA A 506 18.00 16.22 -4.46
C ALA A 506 18.39 14.80 -3.99
N GLU A 507 18.19 14.44 -2.73
CA GLU A 507 18.52 13.10 -2.19
C GLU A 507 17.97 11.95 -3.02
N ARG A 508 16.81 12.10 -3.66
CA ARG A 508 16.23 11.11 -4.57
C ARG A 508 16.82 11.12 -5.98
N GLY A 509 17.25 12.28 -6.49
CA GLY A 509 17.88 12.39 -7.81
C GLY A 509 16.95 12.09 -8.99
N GLU A 510 15.64 12.13 -8.80
CA GLU A 510 14.64 11.78 -9.84
C GLU A 510 13.30 12.53 -9.62
N PRO A 511 12.50 12.77 -10.69
CA PRO A 511 11.14 13.29 -10.54
C PRO A 511 10.34 12.44 -9.54
N THR A 512 9.76 13.10 -8.54
CA THR A 512 9.22 12.41 -7.35
C THR A 512 7.75 12.72 -7.15
N ILE A 513 6.96 11.72 -6.76
CA ILE A 513 5.55 11.90 -6.41
C ILE A 513 5.46 12.70 -5.10
N TYR A 514 4.52 13.66 -5.03
CA TYR A 514 4.34 14.54 -3.87
C TYR A 514 4.37 13.81 -2.53
N GLN A 515 3.79 12.61 -2.48
CA GLN A 515 3.74 11.77 -1.28
C GLN A 515 5.12 11.50 -0.65
N PHE A 516 6.14 11.16 -1.44
CA PHE A 516 7.48 10.89 -0.90
C PHE A 516 8.17 12.17 -0.42
N ILE A 517 7.84 13.31 -1.03
CA ILE A 517 8.35 14.63 -0.61
C ILE A 517 7.69 15.04 0.71
N LEU A 518 6.38 14.85 0.82
CA LEU A 518 5.64 15.11 2.05
C LEU A 518 6.22 14.32 3.24
N ASN A 519 6.54 13.03 3.04
CA ASN A 519 7.16 12.19 4.06
C ASN A 519 8.43 12.83 4.66
N GLY A 520 9.32 13.38 3.81
CA GLY A 520 10.56 13.99 4.30
C GLY A 520 10.36 15.40 4.86
N ILE A 521 9.45 16.21 4.27
CA ILE A 521 9.11 17.55 4.79
C ILE A 521 8.63 17.45 6.23
N ILE A 522 7.79 16.46 6.50
CA ILE A 522 7.25 16.16 7.83
C ILE A 522 8.36 15.90 8.87
N VAL A 523 9.35 15.07 8.52
CA VAL A 523 10.48 14.75 9.40
C VAL A 523 11.32 16.00 9.67
N GLU A 524 11.48 16.85 8.66
CA GLU A 524 12.24 18.09 8.76
C GLU A 524 11.52 19.16 9.61
N LEU A 525 10.22 19.35 9.37
CA LEU A 525 9.39 20.25 10.17
C LEU A 525 9.41 19.89 11.65
N LYS A 526 9.46 18.59 11.96
CA LYS A 526 9.66 18.12 13.33
C LYS A 526 11.04 18.53 13.86
N ARG A 527 12.11 18.25 13.12
CA ARG A 527 13.50 18.54 13.52
C ARG A 527 13.69 20.01 13.87
N GLU A 528 13.07 20.88 13.07
CA GLU A 528 13.13 22.34 13.23
C GLU A 528 12.12 22.92 14.24
N GLY A 529 11.31 22.07 14.89
CA GLY A 529 10.27 22.48 15.83
C GLY A 529 9.07 23.21 15.19
N ALA A 530 8.96 23.21 13.86
CA ALA A 530 7.95 23.94 13.09
C ALA A 530 6.72 23.09 12.71
N LEU A 531 6.66 21.83 13.14
CA LEU A 531 5.60 20.89 12.77
C LEU A 531 4.20 21.40 13.13
N LEU A 532 4.09 22.22 14.16
CA LEU A 532 2.82 22.72 14.68
C LEU A 532 2.46 24.13 14.16
N SER A 533 3.28 24.73 13.30
CA SER A 533 3.26 26.19 13.08
C SER A 533 2.64 26.62 11.74
N GLY A 534 2.46 25.71 10.79
CA GLY A 534 1.95 26.03 9.44
C GLY A 534 0.42 26.12 9.35
N LYS A 535 -0.08 27.19 8.71
CA LYS A 535 -1.50 27.34 8.34
C LYS A 535 -1.82 26.74 6.96
N LYS A 536 -0.85 26.80 6.03
CA LYS A 536 -0.96 26.24 4.69
C LYS A 536 -0.40 24.83 4.65
N ASN A 537 -0.95 24.03 3.76
CA ASN A 537 -0.50 22.66 3.54
C ASN A 537 0.85 22.67 2.79
N PRO A 538 1.78 21.73 3.01
CA PRO A 538 3.05 21.70 2.26
C PRO A 538 2.88 21.68 0.74
N ASP A 539 1.82 21.04 0.23
CA ASP A 539 1.42 21.05 -1.19
C ASP A 539 1.11 22.48 -1.67
N GLU A 540 0.38 23.28 -0.88
CA GLU A 540 0.03 24.66 -1.22
C GLU A 540 1.28 25.55 -1.24
N VAL A 541 2.19 25.34 -0.28
CA VAL A 541 3.49 26.03 -0.24
C VAL A 541 4.31 25.66 -1.48
N MET A 542 4.47 24.38 -1.78
CA MET A 542 5.19 23.94 -2.98
C MET A 542 4.54 24.46 -4.27
N LYS A 543 3.19 24.48 -4.34
CA LYS A 543 2.43 25.03 -5.47
C LYS A 543 2.65 26.52 -5.65
N ALA A 544 2.75 27.28 -4.57
CA ALA A 544 3.09 28.70 -4.62
C ALA A 544 4.47 28.93 -5.26
N HIS A 545 5.41 28.00 -5.08
CA HIS A 545 6.77 28.05 -5.64
C HIS A 545 6.97 27.27 -6.96
N LEU A 546 5.90 26.89 -7.67
CA LEU A 546 5.96 26.22 -8.99
C LEU A 546 6.56 27.08 -10.11
N LYS A 547 6.64 28.39 -9.91
CA LYS A 547 7.21 29.30 -10.91
C LYS A 547 8.65 29.66 -10.62
N ASP A 548 9.13 29.40 -9.41
CA ASP A 548 10.44 29.89 -8.96
C ASP A 548 11.40 28.73 -8.68
N GLU A 549 10.93 27.68 -7.98
CA GLU A 549 11.78 26.60 -7.45
C GLU A 549 11.47 25.23 -8.07
N PHE A 550 10.19 24.93 -8.30
CA PHE A 550 9.72 23.60 -8.71
C PHE A 550 9.08 23.59 -10.11
N THR A 551 8.96 22.41 -10.72
CA THR A 551 8.17 22.15 -11.93
C THR A 551 7.45 20.81 -11.82
N LEU A 552 6.42 20.60 -12.64
CA LEU A 552 5.68 19.33 -12.72
C LEU A 552 5.99 18.61 -14.02
N VAL A 553 6.57 17.41 -13.91
CA VAL A 553 6.89 16.52 -15.02
C VAL A 553 5.71 15.59 -15.27
N ASN A 554 5.19 15.58 -16.50
CA ASN A 554 4.10 14.68 -16.90
C ASN A 554 4.60 13.24 -16.99
N VAL A 555 3.92 12.32 -16.30
CA VAL A 555 4.14 10.88 -16.45
C VAL A 555 3.22 10.36 -17.54
N LYS A 556 3.79 9.67 -18.54
CA LYS A 556 3.07 9.13 -19.69
C LYS A 556 3.00 7.60 -19.60
N ASP A 557 1.89 7.02 -20.07
CA ASP A 557 1.78 5.58 -20.25
C ASP A 557 2.46 5.09 -21.55
N GLU A 558 2.45 3.78 -21.79
CA GLU A 558 2.98 3.16 -23.02
C GLU A 558 2.34 3.69 -24.31
N LYS A 559 1.17 4.35 -24.22
CA LYS A 559 0.44 4.97 -25.33
C LYS A 559 0.70 6.49 -25.44
N GLY A 560 1.62 7.02 -24.62
CA GLY A 560 1.96 8.44 -24.59
C GLY A 560 0.95 9.35 -23.91
N LYS A 561 -0.12 8.80 -23.31
CA LYS A 561 -1.16 9.56 -22.60
C LYS A 561 -0.63 9.95 -21.22
N THR A 562 -0.82 11.21 -20.83
CA THR A 562 -0.45 11.65 -19.48
C THR A 562 -1.35 10.98 -18.45
N VAL A 563 -0.75 10.15 -17.60
CA VAL A 563 -1.41 9.42 -16.51
C VAL A 563 -1.18 10.08 -15.15
N GLY A 564 -0.24 11.03 -15.05
CA GLY A 564 0.10 11.69 -13.80
C GLY A 564 1.09 12.83 -13.91
N LYS A 565 1.44 13.43 -12.76
CA LYS A 565 2.50 14.44 -12.64
C LYS A 565 3.39 14.15 -11.44
N LYS A 566 4.70 14.36 -11.60
CA LYS A 566 5.74 14.26 -10.56
C LYS A 566 6.39 15.63 -10.36
N TRP A 567 6.84 15.93 -9.16
CA TRP A 567 7.55 17.15 -8.83
C TRP A 567 9.02 17.04 -9.18
N TRP A 568 9.59 18.13 -9.68
CA TRP A 568 10.99 18.26 -10.01
C TRP A 568 11.48 19.70 -9.82
N PHE A 569 12.78 19.93 -9.97
CA PHE A 569 13.36 21.27 -9.93
C PHE A 569 13.06 22.04 -11.21
N LYS A 570 12.82 23.35 -11.08
CA LYS A 570 12.70 24.24 -12.24
C LYS A 570 14.05 24.43 -12.94
N ASP A 571 15.11 24.64 -12.16
CA ASP A 571 16.49 24.70 -12.66
C ASP A 571 17.38 23.72 -11.88
N PRO A 572 17.49 22.45 -12.34
CA PRO A 572 18.33 21.45 -11.70
C PRO A 572 19.82 21.84 -11.61
N LYS A 573 20.30 22.78 -12.44
CA LYS A 573 21.71 23.20 -12.50
C LYS A 573 22.12 24.14 -11.37
N SER A 574 21.15 24.80 -10.74
CA SER A 574 21.38 25.74 -9.64
C SER A 574 21.70 25.05 -8.29
N ILE A 575 21.61 23.72 -8.24
CA ILE A 575 21.72 22.95 -7.01
C ILE A 575 23.14 22.39 -6.90
N SER A 576 23.87 22.77 -5.85
CA SER A 576 25.30 22.43 -5.66
C SER A 576 25.56 20.97 -5.29
N PHE A 577 24.57 20.09 -5.35
CA PHE A 577 24.71 18.66 -5.02
C PHE A 577 24.58 17.84 -6.30
N LEU A 578 25.63 17.83 -7.12
CA LEU A 578 25.70 17.05 -8.35
C LEU A 578 26.55 15.80 -8.12
N GLU A 579 26.06 14.90 -7.26
CA GLU A 579 26.56 13.53 -7.08
C GLU A 579 25.43 12.53 -6.81
N LEU A 580 24.27 12.70 -7.48
CA LEU A 580 23.07 11.94 -7.15
C LEU A 580 22.77 10.91 -8.23
N ILE A 581 23.21 9.68 -7.98
CA ILE A 581 22.67 8.50 -8.65
C ILE A 581 21.18 8.42 -8.29
N PRO A 582 20.26 8.39 -9.28
CA PRO A 582 18.83 8.27 -9.03
C PRO A 582 18.48 7.17 -8.02
N LEU A 583 17.43 7.38 -7.22
CA LEU A 583 17.00 6.38 -6.24
C LEU A 583 16.65 5.05 -6.92
N GLY A 584 15.97 5.08 -8.07
CA GLY A 584 15.66 3.87 -8.84
C GLY A 584 16.89 3.01 -9.12
N ASP A 585 18.01 3.63 -9.48
CA ASP A 585 19.27 2.95 -9.76
C ASP A 585 19.94 2.40 -8.49
N ARG A 586 19.94 3.16 -7.40
CA ARG A 586 20.45 2.66 -6.11
C ARG A 586 19.64 1.47 -5.60
N VAL A 587 18.33 1.49 -5.83
CA VAL A 587 17.42 0.39 -5.49
C VAL A 587 17.67 -0.80 -6.41
N GLU A 588 17.87 -0.59 -7.70
CA GLU A 588 18.28 -1.62 -8.67
C GLU A 588 19.54 -2.35 -8.22
N THR A 589 20.61 -1.61 -7.92
CA THR A 589 21.87 -2.15 -7.39
C THR A 589 21.64 -2.94 -6.10
N ALA A 590 20.86 -2.39 -5.17
CA ALA A 590 20.56 -3.07 -3.91
C ALA A 590 19.76 -4.38 -4.08
N VAL A 591 18.81 -4.43 -5.03
CA VAL A 591 18.05 -5.65 -5.33
C VAL A 591 18.98 -6.71 -5.92
N ILE A 592 19.88 -6.30 -6.81
CA ILE A 592 20.90 -7.17 -7.41
C ILE A 592 21.84 -7.72 -6.33
N ASP A 593 22.34 -6.88 -5.42
CA ASP A 593 23.19 -7.29 -4.29
C ASP A 593 22.53 -8.38 -3.43
N VAL A 594 21.22 -8.23 -3.16
CA VAL A 594 20.44 -9.23 -2.41
C VAL A 594 20.34 -10.55 -3.19
N LEU A 595 20.14 -10.51 -4.51
CA LEU A 595 20.10 -11.70 -5.37
C LEU A 595 21.46 -12.40 -5.50
N HIS A 596 22.57 -11.65 -5.47
CA HIS A 596 23.91 -12.23 -5.47
C HIS A 596 24.26 -12.87 -4.14
N SER A 597 23.92 -12.22 -3.02
CA SER A 597 24.20 -12.74 -1.68
C SER A 597 23.34 -13.94 -1.31
N LYS A 598 22.09 -14.00 -1.79
CA LYS A 598 21.14 -15.08 -1.49
C LYS A 598 20.80 -15.87 -2.75
N VAL A 599 21.26 -17.12 -2.81
CA VAL A 599 21.02 -18.05 -3.95
C VAL A 599 19.55 -18.16 -4.33
N LYS A 600 18.64 -18.08 -3.35
CA LYS A 600 17.19 -18.17 -3.53
C LYS A 600 16.49 -17.35 -2.45
N VAL A 601 15.69 -16.35 -2.82
CA VAL A 601 15.13 -15.37 -1.89
C VAL A 601 13.65 -15.08 -2.17
N SER A 602 12.83 -14.86 -1.13
CA SER A 602 11.42 -14.51 -1.34
C SER A 602 11.27 -13.02 -1.68
N PHE A 603 10.15 -12.64 -2.29
CA PHE A 603 9.87 -11.23 -2.58
C PHE A 603 9.80 -10.38 -1.29
N ASP A 604 9.22 -10.94 -0.23
CA ASP A 604 9.10 -10.26 1.06
C ASP A 604 10.48 -10.03 1.71
N ASP A 605 11.40 -10.99 1.61
CA ASP A 605 12.77 -10.84 2.12
C ASP A 605 13.53 -9.73 1.36
N ILE A 606 13.34 -9.65 0.04
CA ILE A 606 13.90 -8.56 -0.78
C ILE A 606 13.31 -7.22 -0.33
N LEU A 607 11.99 -7.12 -0.20
CA LEU A 607 11.35 -5.88 0.26
C LEU A 607 11.88 -5.44 1.62
N GLN A 608 12.07 -6.37 2.55
CA GLN A 608 12.57 -6.07 3.89
C GLN A 608 13.98 -5.48 3.86
N GLU A 609 14.92 -6.09 3.14
CA GLU A 609 16.29 -5.60 2.96
C GLU A 609 16.29 -4.19 2.32
N ILE A 610 15.47 -4.00 1.30
CA ILE A 610 15.36 -2.73 0.59
C ILE A 610 14.74 -1.64 1.46
N PHE A 611 13.70 -1.94 2.24
CA PHE A 611 13.08 -0.96 3.15
C PHE A 611 14.00 -0.58 4.32
N ILE A 612 14.85 -1.51 4.79
CA ILE A 612 15.90 -1.20 5.77
C ILE A 612 16.96 -0.28 5.15
N LYS A 613 17.41 -0.57 3.92
CA LYS A 613 18.44 0.24 3.22
C LYS A 613 17.92 1.62 2.80
N PHE A 614 16.63 1.73 2.47
CA PHE A 614 16.00 2.96 1.99
C PHE A 614 14.74 3.34 2.80
N PRO A 615 14.89 3.96 3.98
CA PRO A 615 13.76 4.34 4.83
C PRO A 615 13.07 5.64 4.39
N ASN A 616 11.79 5.80 4.77
CA ASN A 616 10.97 7.01 4.64
C ASN A 616 10.90 7.63 3.23
N ALA A 617 11.47 8.82 3.03
CA ALA A 617 11.42 9.55 1.76
C ALA A 617 12.17 8.81 0.64
N LEU A 618 13.03 7.85 0.99
CA LEU A 618 13.75 7.00 0.06
C LEU A 618 13.08 5.62 -0.13
N THR A 619 11.99 5.31 0.59
CA THR A 619 11.31 4.02 0.43
C THR A 619 10.76 3.89 -0.99
N PRO A 620 11.22 2.89 -1.77
CA PRO A 620 10.81 2.73 -3.16
C PRO A 620 9.41 2.13 -3.31
N ASP A 621 8.82 2.24 -4.50
CA ASP A 621 7.58 1.54 -4.81
C ASP A 621 7.83 0.03 -4.93
N THR A 622 6.95 -0.76 -4.33
CA THR A 622 6.98 -2.22 -4.43
C THR A 622 6.88 -2.72 -5.86
N GLN A 623 6.19 -2.00 -6.75
CA GLN A 623 6.04 -2.34 -8.16
C GLN A 623 7.34 -2.14 -8.93
N ASP A 624 8.10 -1.08 -8.62
CA ASP A 624 9.42 -0.82 -9.22
C ASP A 624 10.38 -1.98 -8.91
N ILE A 625 10.39 -2.44 -7.64
CA ILE A 625 11.17 -3.62 -7.22
C ILE A 625 10.73 -4.88 -7.99
N ARG A 626 9.41 -5.08 -8.21
CA ARG A 626 8.92 -6.23 -9.00
C ARG A 626 9.37 -6.17 -10.46
N GLU A 627 9.45 -4.99 -11.03
CA GLU A 627 9.90 -4.79 -12.41
C GLU A 627 11.39 -5.08 -12.54
N ILE A 628 12.21 -4.59 -11.61
CA ILE A 628 13.64 -4.93 -11.49
C ILE A 628 13.81 -6.45 -11.37
N LEU A 629 13.04 -7.11 -10.50
CA LEU A 629 13.12 -8.57 -10.34
C LEU A 629 12.75 -9.34 -11.61
N LYS A 630 11.73 -8.93 -12.34
CA LYS A 630 11.37 -9.57 -13.62
C LYS A 630 12.47 -9.41 -14.67
N GLU A 631 13.27 -8.37 -14.56
CA GLU A 631 14.39 -8.11 -15.45
C GLU A 631 15.59 -9.01 -15.14
N TYR A 632 16.01 -9.09 -13.87
CA TYR A 632 17.25 -9.75 -13.46
C TYR A 632 17.08 -11.17 -12.90
N ALA A 633 15.88 -11.53 -12.47
CA ALA A 633 15.58 -12.79 -11.79
C ALA A 633 14.42 -13.54 -12.45
N GLU A 634 14.36 -14.84 -12.18
CA GLU A 634 13.25 -15.72 -12.56
C GLU A 634 12.61 -16.35 -11.33
N THR A 635 11.32 -16.67 -11.44
CA THR A 635 10.57 -17.27 -10.34
C THR A 635 10.73 -18.79 -10.34
N THR A 636 11.09 -19.35 -9.20
CA THR A 636 11.11 -20.80 -8.97
C THR A 636 9.70 -21.35 -8.72
N SER A 637 9.54 -22.67 -8.76
CA SER A 637 8.24 -23.35 -8.57
C SER A 637 7.57 -23.07 -7.21
N ASP A 638 8.35 -22.75 -6.18
CA ASP A 638 7.89 -22.32 -4.85
C ASP A 638 7.70 -20.79 -4.73
N GLY A 639 7.74 -20.06 -5.84
CA GLY A 639 7.46 -18.61 -5.89
C GLY A 639 8.57 -17.70 -5.37
N LYS A 640 9.79 -18.22 -5.21
CA LYS A 640 10.98 -17.44 -4.84
C LYS A 640 11.71 -16.94 -6.09
N TRP A 641 12.63 -16.01 -5.92
CA TRP A 641 13.44 -15.43 -6.99
C TRP A 641 14.86 -15.95 -6.96
N VAL A 642 15.39 -16.22 -8.15
CA VAL A 642 16.80 -16.57 -8.39
C VAL A 642 17.32 -15.73 -9.56
N LEU A 643 18.60 -15.34 -9.50
CA LEU A 643 19.22 -14.58 -10.59
C LEU A 643 19.17 -15.38 -11.90
N LYS A 644 18.78 -14.76 -13.02
CA LYS A 644 18.71 -15.45 -14.30
C LYS A 644 20.09 -15.95 -14.72
N PRO A 645 20.21 -17.16 -15.30
CA PRO A 645 21.48 -17.68 -15.80
C PRO A 645 22.18 -16.75 -16.81
N VAL A 646 21.40 -16.03 -17.64
CA VAL A 646 21.92 -15.07 -18.62
C VAL A 646 22.69 -13.91 -17.95
N VAL A 647 22.34 -13.53 -16.72
CA VAL A 647 23.03 -12.46 -15.99
C VAL A 647 24.44 -12.89 -15.55
N LYS A 648 24.65 -14.17 -15.23
CA LYS A 648 25.99 -14.72 -14.98
C LYS A 648 26.83 -14.85 -16.25
N VAL A 649 26.21 -15.18 -17.37
CA VAL A 649 26.90 -15.21 -18.68
C VAL A 649 27.34 -13.80 -19.07
N ARG A 650 26.52 -12.78 -18.80
CA ARG A 650 26.81 -11.37 -19.03
C ARG A 650 28.05 -10.89 -18.27
N GLU A 651 28.30 -11.29 -17.02
CA GLU A 651 29.56 -10.96 -16.30
C GLU A 651 30.81 -11.39 -17.09
N SER A 652 30.77 -12.55 -17.74
CA SER A 652 31.86 -12.99 -18.62
C SER A 652 31.96 -12.18 -19.93
N GLU A 653 30.86 -11.61 -20.41
CA GLU A 653 30.83 -10.71 -21.57
C GLU A 653 31.39 -9.33 -21.25
N HIS A 654 31.25 -8.84 -20.02
CA HIS A 654 31.89 -7.60 -19.56
C HIS A 654 33.41 -7.65 -19.70
N SER A 655 34.05 -8.64 -19.06
CA SER A 655 35.50 -8.82 -19.15
C SER A 655 35.96 -9.03 -20.60
N LYS A 656 35.14 -9.68 -21.43
CA LYS A 656 35.37 -9.78 -22.88
C LYS A 656 35.39 -8.41 -23.55
N MET A 657 34.38 -7.56 -23.35
CA MET A 657 34.31 -6.24 -23.98
C MET A 657 35.48 -5.34 -23.54
N VAL A 658 35.81 -5.31 -22.25
CA VAL A 658 36.97 -4.58 -21.71
C VAL A 658 38.27 -5.07 -22.38
N TYR A 659 38.43 -6.39 -22.53
CA TYR A 659 39.56 -6.98 -23.26
C TYR A 659 39.64 -6.51 -24.73
N LEU A 660 38.51 -6.52 -25.45
CA LEU A 660 38.46 -6.10 -26.85
C LEU A 660 38.82 -4.62 -27.00
N LEU A 661 38.27 -3.75 -26.14
CA LEU A 661 38.56 -2.31 -26.12
C LEU A 661 40.02 -2.03 -25.78
N GLY A 662 40.57 -2.67 -24.73
CA GLY A 662 41.97 -2.46 -24.36
C GLY A 662 42.93 -2.90 -25.46
N THR A 663 42.62 -4.01 -26.13
CA THR A 663 43.41 -4.50 -27.26
C THR A 663 43.31 -3.60 -28.50
N LEU A 664 42.11 -3.07 -28.80
CA LEU A 664 41.92 -2.14 -29.91
C LEU A 664 42.64 -0.81 -29.67
N GLY A 665 42.59 -0.28 -28.44
CA GLY A 665 43.28 0.97 -28.08
C GLY A 665 44.78 0.89 -28.34
N GLN A 666 45.41 -0.21 -27.91
CA GLN A 666 46.84 -0.45 -28.20
C GLN A 666 47.14 -0.51 -29.70
N LYS A 667 46.28 -1.16 -30.51
CA LYS A 667 46.46 -1.25 -31.96
C LYS A 667 46.25 0.06 -32.70
N LEU A 668 45.39 0.92 -32.16
CA LEU A 668 45.14 2.27 -32.68
C LEU A 668 46.22 3.27 -32.23
N GLY A 669 47.21 2.84 -31.44
CA GLY A 669 48.34 3.66 -31.00
C GLY A 669 48.11 4.43 -29.71
N PHE A 670 47.03 4.15 -28.97
CA PHE A 670 46.74 4.84 -27.71
C PHE A 670 47.41 4.20 -26.50
N ASP A 671 47.68 5.04 -25.49
CA ASP A 671 47.95 4.58 -24.13
C ASP A 671 46.63 4.13 -23.48
N VAL A 672 46.57 2.90 -22.99
CA VAL A 672 45.36 2.28 -22.44
C VAL A 672 45.44 2.19 -20.93
N TRP A 673 44.40 2.68 -20.26
CA TRP A 673 44.14 2.45 -18.85
C TRP A 673 42.90 1.56 -18.67
N ILE A 674 42.98 0.62 -17.73
CA ILE A 674 41.87 -0.24 -17.32
C ILE A 674 41.52 0.08 -15.88
N GLY A 675 40.23 0.18 -15.57
CA GLY A 675 39.72 0.50 -14.24
C GLY A 675 40.28 -0.42 -13.14
N ILE A 676 40.47 0.13 -11.93
CA ILE A 676 41.09 -0.59 -10.81
C ILE A 676 40.34 -1.88 -10.46
N ARG A 677 39.01 -1.88 -10.57
CA ARG A 677 38.17 -3.04 -10.22
C ARG A 677 38.35 -4.18 -11.25
N GLU A 678 38.47 -3.81 -12.51
CA GLU A 678 38.54 -4.69 -13.67
C GLU A 678 39.94 -5.29 -13.88
N GLN A 679 40.99 -4.64 -13.36
CA GLN A 679 42.38 -5.10 -13.47
C GLN A 679 42.62 -6.52 -12.91
N GLY A 680 41.80 -6.96 -11.96
CA GLY A 680 41.83 -8.30 -11.38
C GLY A 680 41.25 -9.39 -12.27
N GLU A 681 40.42 -9.03 -13.26
CA GLU A 681 39.69 -9.96 -14.12
C GLU A 681 40.58 -10.54 -15.23
N SER A 682 40.10 -11.62 -15.86
CA SER A 682 40.79 -12.25 -16.99
C SER A 682 39.82 -12.73 -18.06
N TYR A 683 40.23 -12.59 -19.31
CA TYR A 683 39.52 -13.14 -20.47
C TYR A 683 40.51 -13.90 -21.36
N ASN A 684 40.13 -15.08 -21.84
CA ASN A 684 41.01 -15.98 -22.62
C ASN A 684 42.40 -16.21 -21.97
N LYS A 685 42.46 -16.37 -20.65
CA LYS A 685 43.69 -16.54 -19.85
C LYS A 685 44.63 -15.32 -19.85
N VAL A 686 44.20 -14.17 -20.37
CA VAL A 686 44.93 -12.90 -20.30
C VAL A 686 44.30 -12.06 -19.20
N LYS A 687 45.12 -11.59 -18.24
CA LYS A 687 44.66 -10.71 -17.17
C LYS A 687 44.50 -9.28 -17.71
N LEU A 688 43.38 -8.61 -17.45
CA LEU A 688 43.10 -7.30 -18.07
C LEU A 688 44.16 -6.24 -17.73
N SER A 689 44.74 -6.29 -16.54
CA SER A 689 45.88 -5.43 -16.15
C SER A 689 47.11 -5.52 -17.07
N THR A 690 47.28 -6.57 -17.87
CA THR A 690 48.40 -6.68 -18.83
C THR A 690 48.18 -5.83 -20.09
N LEU A 691 46.96 -5.34 -20.33
CA LEU A 691 46.63 -4.43 -21.42
C LEU A 691 47.00 -2.98 -21.12
N ILE A 692 47.43 -2.67 -19.89
CA ILE A 692 47.92 -1.35 -19.51
C ILE A 692 49.36 -1.20 -20.01
N ASN A 693 49.56 -0.41 -21.06
CA ASN A 693 50.86 -0.19 -21.71
C ASN A 693 51.68 0.95 -21.08
N ASN A 694 51.06 1.84 -20.29
CA ASN A 694 51.76 2.93 -19.60
C ASN A 694 51.37 3.07 -18.12
N LYS A 695 52.09 2.38 -17.22
CA LYS A 695 51.79 2.38 -15.78
C LYS A 695 52.14 3.68 -15.04
N ARG A 696 52.85 4.62 -15.69
CA ARG A 696 53.31 5.89 -15.09
C ARG A 696 52.44 7.09 -15.50
N LEU A 697 51.29 6.85 -16.12
CA LEU A 697 50.35 7.88 -16.56
C LEU A 697 50.13 8.93 -15.47
N ASN A 698 50.62 10.13 -15.74
CA ASN A 698 50.37 11.29 -14.93
C ASN A 698 49.22 12.00 -15.65
N PHE A 699 48.00 11.93 -15.10
CA PHE A 699 46.82 12.61 -15.64
C PHE A 699 47.00 14.12 -15.48
N ARG A 700 47.92 14.71 -16.27
CA ARG A 700 48.51 16.06 -16.12
C ARG A 700 47.49 17.20 -16.11
N PHE A 701 46.23 16.92 -16.42
CA PHE A 701 45.15 17.90 -16.60
C PHE A 701 43.86 17.52 -15.85
N ILE A 702 43.87 16.49 -15.00
CA ILE A 702 42.70 16.09 -14.20
C ILE A 702 42.88 16.60 -12.77
N PRO A 703 41.92 17.36 -12.21
CA PRO A 703 41.99 17.80 -10.81
C PRO A 703 42.19 16.62 -9.85
N VAL A 704 43.02 16.81 -8.82
CA VAL A 704 43.33 15.76 -7.84
C VAL A 704 42.08 15.16 -7.20
N THR A 705 41.04 15.99 -7.00
CA THR A 705 39.73 15.60 -6.48
C THR A 705 38.97 14.59 -7.35
N ASN A 706 39.30 14.51 -8.65
CA ASN A 706 38.59 13.67 -9.62
C ASN A 706 39.39 12.40 -9.99
N LEU A 707 40.65 12.31 -9.58
CA LEU A 707 41.56 11.21 -9.96
C LEU A 707 41.07 9.83 -9.51
N ASP A 708 40.52 9.72 -8.31
CA ASP A 708 40.05 8.44 -7.77
C ASP A 708 38.81 7.91 -8.50
N ARG A 709 38.04 8.79 -9.13
CA ARG A 709 36.88 8.43 -9.97
C ARG A 709 37.32 8.02 -11.36
N VAL A 710 38.23 8.79 -11.97
CA VAL A 710 38.75 8.50 -13.31
C VAL A 710 39.47 7.15 -13.34
N LYS A 711 40.18 6.79 -12.26
CA LYS A 711 40.81 5.46 -12.15
C LYS A 711 39.83 4.28 -12.08
N GLN A 712 38.54 4.53 -11.86
CA GLN A 712 37.48 3.52 -11.82
C GLN A 712 36.70 3.39 -13.13
N ILE A 713 37.03 4.17 -14.16
CA ILE A 713 36.43 4.02 -15.50
C ILE A 713 36.99 2.75 -16.15
N ASP A 714 36.11 1.95 -16.74
CA ASP A 714 36.44 0.60 -17.24
C ASP A 714 37.60 0.60 -18.23
N VAL A 715 37.54 1.46 -19.27
CA VAL A 715 38.64 1.65 -20.23
C VAL A 715 38.80 3.11 -20.62
N ILE A 716 40.05 3.60 -20.60
CA ILE A 716 40.40 4.93 -21.10
C ILE A 716 41.49 4.79 -22.16
N TRP A 717 41.33 5.49 -23.29
CA TRP A 717 42.40 5.66 -24.28
C TRP A 717 42.95 7.08 -24.21
N LEU A 718 44.26 7.17 -24.12
CA LEU A 718 45.03 8.39 -23.94
C LEU A 718 45.96 8.61 -25.13
N ASP A 719 46.10 9.87 -25.50
CA ASP A 719 47.04 10.33 -26.52
C ASP A 719 47.89 11.45 -25.90
N GLU A 720 49.21 11.24 -25.84
CA GLU A 720 50.16 12.12 -25.15
C GLU A 720 49.75 12.53 -23.72
N GLY A 721 49.06 11.63 -22.99
CA GLY A 721 48.57 11.86 -21.63
C GLY A 721 47.25 12.66 -21.52
N LYS A 722 46.59 12.98 -22.64
CA LYS A 722 45.23 13.54 -22.68
C LYS A 722 44.22 12.43 -22.96
N VAL A 723 43.10 12.43 -22.26
CA VAL A 723 42.01 11.47 -22.51
C VAL A 723 41.38 11.78 -23.86
N LYS A 724 41.34 10.79 -24.76
CA LYS A 724 40.69 10.92 -26.08
C LYS A 724 39.40 10.11 -26.15
N TYR A 725 39.42 8.90 -25.59
CA TYR A 725 38.23 8.06 -25.47
C TYR A 725 38.05 7.59 -24.04
N GLU A 726 36.80 7.56 -23.62
CA GLU A 726 36.34 6.98 -22.38
C GLU A 726 35.28 5.93 -22.72
N PHE A 727 35.43 4.73 -22.15
CA PHE A 727 34.48 3.64 -22.32
C PHE A 727 33.99 3.12 -20.97
N GLU A 728 32.68 3.01 -20.87
CA GLU A 728 31.96 2.35 -19.79
C GLU A 728 31.23 1.13 -20.40
N VAL A 729 31.51 -0.06 -19.89
CA VAL A 729 30.97 -1.33 -20.38
C VAL A 729 29.78 -1.71 -19.50
N GLU A 730 28.59 -1.44 -20.01
CA GLU A 730 27.36 -1.60 -19.24
C GLU A 730 26.82 -3.03 -19.28
N ASN A 731 26.82 -3.67 -18.12
CA ASN A 731 26.49 -5.09 -17.99
C ASN A 731 25.34 -5.36 -17.02
N THR A 732 25.51 -4.94 -15.76
CA THR A 732 24.57 -5.13 -14.64
C THR A 732 24.34 -3.86 -13.82
N THR A 733 25.12 -2.81 -14.05
CA THR A 733 24.99 -1.51 -13.40
C THR A 733 23.94 -0.61 -14.05
N ALA A 734 23.56 0.42 -13.31
CA ALA A 734 22.76 1.50 -13.83
C ALA A 734 23.61 2.42 -14.71
N ILE A 735 23.18 2.61 -15.95
CA ILE A 735 23.75 3.49 -16.99
C ILE A 735 24.10 4.91 -16.47
N THR A 736 23.42 5.34 -15.42
CA THR A 736 23.62 6.61 -14.74
C THR A 736 24.94 6.70 -13.97
N GLU A 737 25.41 5.61 -13.36
CA GLU A 737 26.71 5.59 -12.67
C GLU A 737 27.85 5.81 -13.67
N ALA A 738 27.81 5.14 -14.81
CA ALA A 738 28.75 5.33 -15.91
C ALA A 738 28.78 6.78 -16.42
N ILE A 739 27.60 7.38 -16.62
CA ILE A 739 27.50 8.77 -17.08
C ILE A 739 28.08 9.75 -16.05
N VAL A 740 27.76 9.57 -14.76
CA VAL A 740 28.25 10.42 -13.67
C VAL A 740 29.76 10.29 -13.49
N ARG A 741 30.34 9.10 -13.63
CA ARG A 741 31.80 8.90 -13.55
C ARG A 741 32.53 9.65 -14.66
N GLY A 742 32.05 9.57 -15.90
CA GLY A 742 32.72 10.18 -17.05
C GLY A 742 32.59 11.69 -17.21
N SER A 743 31.55 12.29 -16.65
CA SER A 743 31.41 13.74 -16.59
C SER A 743 32.45 14.43 -15.67
N ASN A 744 33.27 13.67 -14.92
CA ASN A 744 34.34 14.23 -14.07
C ASN A 744 35.62 14.61 -14.84
N ILE A 745 35.70 14.27 -16.13
CA ILE A 745 36.81 14.68 -17.00
C ILE A 745 36.46 16.01 -17.70
N PRO A 746 37.31 17.06 -17.64
CA PRO A 746 37.00 18.36 -18.25
C PRO A 746 36.67 18.27 -19.76
N HIS A 747 35.67 19.04 -20.21
CA HIS A 747 34.95 18.94 -21.50
C HIS A 747 35.74 19.08 -22.83
N ASN A 748 37.07 19.21 -22.82
CA ASN A 748 37.79 19.53 -24.05
C ASN A 748 38.13 18.25 -24.86
N ASP A 749 37.36 18.01 -25.93
CA ASP A 749 37.69 17.10 -27.04
C ASP A 749 37.75 15.59 -26.71
N ILE A 750 36.87 15.14 -25.80
CA ILE A 750 36.77 13.73 -25.37
C ILE A 750 35.54 13.06 -25.99
N LYS A 751 35.72 11.84 -26.51
CA LYS A 751 34.62 10.97 -26.92
C LYS A 751 34.27 10.02 -25.78
N ARG A 752 33.05 10.11 -25.27
CA ARG A 752 32.54 9.24 -24.21
C ARG A 752 31.62 8.19 -24.80
N ILE A 753 31.82 6.93 -24.46
CA ILE A 753 31.14 5.80 -25.07
C ILE A 753 30.61 4.85 -24.02
N ILE A 754 29.35 4.48 -24.14
CA ILE A 754 28.74 3.38 -23.39
C ILE A 754 28.63 2.17 -24.31
N VAL A 755 29.27 1.07 -23.91
CA VAL A 755 29.21 -0.21 -24.62
C VAL A 755 28.15 -1.06 -23.95
N ILE A 756 27.09 -1.45 -24.67
CA ILE A 756 25.89 -2.06 -24.08
C ILE A 756 25.40 -3.26 -24.92
N PRO A 757 24.82 -4.32 -24.32
CA PRO A 757 24.22 -5.40 -25.10
C PRO A 757 22.94 -4.93 -25.82
N LYS A 758 22.72 -5.42 -27.05
CA LYS A 758 21.62 -4.97 -27.92
C LYS A 758 20.22 -5.18 -27.32
N GLU A 759 20.04 -6.23 -26.55
CA GLU A 759 18.78 -6.51 -25.83
C GLU A 759 18.41 -5.46 -24.77
N ARG A 760 19.37 -4.67 -24.25
CA ARG A 760 19.12 -3.56 -23.31
C ARG A 760 18.81 -2.23 -24.01
N GLU A 761 18.75 -2.19 -25.35
CA GLU A 761 18.43 -0.98 -26.12
C GLU A 761 17.10 -0.33 -25.67
N LYS A 762 16.07 -1.13 -25.41
CA LYS A 762 14.77 -0.63 -24.91
C LYS A 762 14.85 0.00 -23.52
N LEU A 763 15.64 -0.59 -22.62
CA LEU A 763 15.87 -0.05 -21.27
C LEU A 763 16.61 1.28 -21.35
N LEU A 764 17.64 1.33 -22.21
CA LEU A 764 18.40 2.54 -22.47
C LEU A 764 17.46 3.69 -22.88
N TYR A 765 16.56 3.52 -23.85
CA TYR A 765 15.60 4.59 -24.19
C TYR A 765 14.76 5.09 -23.02
N ARG A 766 14.29 4.17 -22.16
CA ARG A 766 13.49 4.56 -21.01
C ARG A 766 14.29 5.43 -20.05
N LYS A 767 15.54 5.06 -19.76
CA LYS A 767 16.46 5.88 -18.95
C LYS A 767 16.83 7.19 -19.65
N LEU A 768 17.01 7.19 -20.98
CA LEU A 768 17.28 8.40 -21.79
C LEU A 768 16.15 9.46 -21.71
N GLU A 769 14.94 9.09 -21.33
CA GLU A 769 13.82 10.03 -21.15
C GLU A 769 13.86 10.76 -19.79
N GLU A 770 14.73 10.36 -18.87
CA GLU A 770 14.87 11.02 -17.57
C GLU A 770 15.55 12.41 -17.70
N PRO A 771 15.03 13.45 -17.03
CA PRO A 771 15.50 14.82 -17.21
C PRO A 771 17.02 15.02 -16.99
N ILE A 772 17.58 14.43 -15.92
CA ILE A 772 19.01 14.58 -15.58
C ILE A 772 19.91 13.93 -16.64
N LEU A 773 19.55 12.74 -17.10
CA LEU A 773 20.34 12.00 -18.09
C LEU A 773 20.28 12.67 -19.45
N LYS A 774 19.08 13.11 -19.86
CA LYS A 774 18.91 13.82 -21.11
C LYS A 774 19.77 15.09 -21.18
N GLU A 775 19.86 15.84 -20.09
CA GLU A 775 20.72 17.02 -20.02
C GLU A 775 22.21 16.66 -20.04
N SER A 776 22.63 15.65 -19.29
CA SER A 776 24.03 15.23 -19.19
C SER A 776 24.56 14.64 -20.50
N LEU A 777 23.75 13.83 -21.19
CA LEU A 777 24.12 13.20 -22.47
C LEU A 777 24.36 14.22 -23.58
N VAL A 778 23.52 15.27 -23.64
CA VAL A 778 23.66 16.37 -24.61
C VAL A 778 24.88 17.23 -24.27
N LYS A 779 25.12 17.49 -22.98
CA LYS A 779 26.24 18.32 -22.53
C LYS A 779 27.60 17.63 -22.73
N ASP A 780 27.69 16.33 -22.43
CA ASP A 780 28.93 15.55 -22.42
C ASP A 780 29.20 14.76 -23.71
N ASN A 781 28.30 14.86 -24.70
CA ASN A 781 28.40 14.25 -26.03
C ASN A 781 28.63 12.72 -26.00
N TRP A 782 27.82 12.02 -25.21
CA TRP A 782 27.90 10.56 -25.06
C TRP A 782 27.44 9.80 -26.31
N ASN A 783 28.17 8.74 -26.65
CA ASN A 783 27.90 7.84 -27.76
C ASN A 783 27.65 6.41 -27.25
N PHE A 784 27.03 5.54 -28.07
CA PHE A 784 26.78 4.15 -27.71
C PHE A 784 27.33 3.18 -28.75
N ILE A 785 27.73 2.00 -28.29
CA ILE A 785 28.13 0.88 -29.14
C ILE A 785 27.44 -0.39 -28.63
N PHE A 786 26.85 -1.17 -29.53
CA PHE A 786 26.33 -2.48 -29.15
C PHE A 786 27.45 -3.53 -29.10
N TYR A 787 27.39 -4.46 -28.15
CA TYR A 787 28.37 -5.55 -28.02
C TYR A 787 28.65 -6.24 -29.36
N ASN A 788 27.60 -6.61 -30.09
CA ASN A 788 27.72 -7.26 -31.41
C ASN A 788 28.44 -6.39 -32.45
N ASP A 789 28.25 -5.07 -32.41
CA ASP A 789 28.90 -4.14 -33.35
C ASP A 789 30.39 -3.98 -33.00
N LEU A 790 30.73 -3.89 -31.71
CA LEU A 790 32.12 -3.88 -31.24
C LEU A 790 32.85 -5.18 -31.60
N GLU A 791 32.22 -6.33 -31.35
CA GLU A 791 32.78 -7.64 -31.70
C GLU A 791 32.99 -7.79 -33.20
N LYS A 792 32.02 -7.37 -34.01
CA LYS A 792 32.13 -7.42 -35.46
C LYS A 792 33.26 -6.52 -35.96
N PHE A 793 33.40 -5.32 -35.38
CA PHE A 793 34.49 -4.40 -35.71
C PHE A 793 35.85 -5.01 -35.34
N TYR A 794 35.97 -5.54 -34.12
CA TYR A 794 37.17 -6.21 -33.64
C TYR A 794 37.59 -7.36 -34.57
N ASN A 795 36.67 -8.29 -34.83
CA ASN A 795 36.97 -9.48 -35.64
C ASN A 795 37.38 -9.13 -37.08
N THR A 796 36.79 -8.07 -37.65
CA THR A 796 37.08 -7.63 -39.02
C THR A 796 38.41 -6.87 -39.13
N ASN A 797 38.80 -6.12 -38.09
CA ASN A 797 39.93 -5.20 -38.17
C ASN A 797 41.16 -5.64 -37.39
N PHE A 798 41.03 -6.56 -36.42
CA PHE A 798 42.14 -6.97 -35.57
C PHE A 798 43.32 -7.56 -36.37
N ARG A 799 43.10 -8.20 -37.53
CA ARG A 799 44.20 -8.74 -38.35
C ARG A 799 44.85 -7.73 -39.30
N LYS A 800 44.35 -6.49 -39.39
CA LYS A 800 44.91 -5.45 -40.27
C LYS A 800 46.16 -4.84 -39.63
N LYS A 801 47.11 -4.40 -40.47
CA LYS A 801 48.35 -3.74 -40.04
C LYS A 801 48.12 -2.33 -39.49
N GLU A 802 47.18 -1.60 -40.07
CA GLU A 802 46.75 -0.28 -39.61
C GLU A 802 45.22 -0.23 -39.58
N ILE A 803 44.67 0.41 -38.55
CA ILE A 803 43.24 0.64 -38.37
C ILE A 803 43.06 2.15 -38.28
N ASP A 804 42.19 2.71 -39.13
CA ASP A 804 41.87 4.13 -39.10
C ASP A 804 40.91 4.44 -37.93
N CYS A 805 41.25 5.42 -37.09
CA CYS A 805 40.39 5.88 -35.99
C CYS A 805 39.01 6.33 -36.48
N SER A 806 38.92 6.95 -37.67
CA SER A 806 37.63 7.39 -38.22
C SER A 806 36.71 6.21 -38.55
N SER A 807 37.27 5.02 -38.80
CA SER A 807 36.51 3.80 -39.04
C SER A 807 35.89 3.22 -37.77
N PHE A 808 36.52 3.44 -36.62
CA PHE A 808 35.98 3.06 -35.31
C PHE A 808 34.86 4.02 -34.87
N ASP A 809 35.00 5.32 -35.12
CA ASP A 809 33.93 6.28 -34.82
C ASP A 809 32.62 5.97 -35.56
N ARG A 810 32.68 5.35 -36.74
CA ARG A 810 31.49 4.99 -37.54
C ARG A 810 30.62 3.90 -36.93
N ILE A 811 31.12 3.13 -35.96
CA ILE A 811 30.29 2.15 -35.24
C ILE A 811 29.53 2.77 -34.07
N PHE A 812 29.80 4.03 -33.75
CA PHE A 812 29.08 4.76 -32.72
C PHE A 812 27.68 5.06 -33.24
N ARG A 813 26.68 4.74 -32.43
CA ARG A 813 25.28 4.99 -32.75
C ARG A 813 24.64 5.66 -31.57
N MET A 814 23.86 6.71 -31.82
CA MET A 814 22.75 6.95 -30.92
C MET A 814 21.72 5.84 -31.14
N PRO A 815 21.11 5.31 -30.08
CA PRO A 815 19.97 4.45 -30.22
C PRO A 815 18.94 5.11 -31.17
N LYS A 816 18.55 4.42 -32.26
CA LYS A 816 17.46 4.86 -33.16
C LYS A 816 16.08 4.52 -32.59
N LYS A 817 15.26 5.52 -32.27
CA LYS A 817 13.85 5.34 -31.87
C LYS A 817 13.19 4.33 -32.82
N ASP A 818 12.92 3.13 -32.31
CA ASP A 818 12.61 2.00 -33.17
C ASP A 818 11.36 2.33 -34.00
N SER A 819 11.44 1.96 -35.26
CA SER A 819 10.54 2.32 -36.34
C SER A 819 9.15 1.68 -36.19
N GLU A 820 8.32 2.23 -35.29
CA GLU A 820 6.87 2.02 -35.22
C GLU A 820 6.07 3.33 -35.14
N GLN A 821 6.57 4.38 -35.81
CA GLN A 821 5.71 5.39 -36.45
C GLN A 821 6.32 5.74 -37.82
N LYS A 822 6.23 4.79 -38.76
CA LYS A 822 6.27 5.15 -40.18
C LYS A 822 5.14 6.17 -40.43
N GLN A 823 5.52 7.32 -40.99
CA GLN A 823 4.70 8.21 -41.79
C GLN A 823 3.21 7.83 -41.87
N ASN A 824 2.39 8.47 -41.04
CA ASN A 824 1.11 9.00 -41.50
C ASN A 824 0.60 10.08 -40.54
N SER A 825 0.24 11.21 -41.15
CA SER A 825 -0.51 12.37 -40.62
C SER A 825 0.04 13.11 -39.41
N LEU A 826 0.96 14.04 -39.66
CA LEU A 826 1.10 15.28 -38.88
C LEU A 826 1.03 16.48 -39.85
N ASN A 827 -0.13 16.59 -40.51
CA ASN A 827 -0.63 17.74 -41.25
C ASN A 827 -2.10 17.48 -41.59
N LEU A 828 -2.95 17.47 -40.56
CA LEU A 828 -4.39 17.68 -40.59
C LEU A 828 -4.89 17.44 -39.16
N TYR A 829 -5.14 18.55 -38.46
CA TYR A 829 -6.20 18.80 -37.48
C TYR A 829 -5.72 19.89 -36.51
N LEU A 830 -6.13 21.11 -36.87
CA LEU A 830 -6.60 22.15 -35.95
C LEU A 830 -7.56 21.57 -34.91
#